data_AF-A0A285R9U1-F1
#
_entry.id   AF-A0A285R9U1-F1
#
_cell.length_a   1.000
_cell.length_b   1.000
_cell.length_c   1.000
_cell.angle_alpha   90.00
_cell.angle_beta   90.00
_cell.angle_gamma   90.00
#
_symmetry.space_group_name_H-M   'P 1'
#
loop_
_entity.id
_entity.type
_entity.pdbx_description
1 polymer ?
#
loop_
_entity_poly.entity_id
_entity_poly.type
_entity_poly.pdbx_seq_one_letter_code
_entity_poly.pdbx_strand_id
1 'polypeptide(L)'
;MKAKELDNVLAESKFEKVKIVDTTIPAVDKIVQVSPSVFDVVFSEPITAASAGAVDAAFSINKGSYSFTADTRIDVNTLGTNVVRITTNGKLPEGDYTLNIGTGLVDYAGFKVLTQDVPFKAGKDTSAISAEVTKVVGNQVFVKFNKPVVNFDADTNTNLKYFLDFPSNNSFASTSVDTDPDTQNGIIVTFNQPVTPGAHKLVISYVKADGTVIEDGFENKFAATTLNFNVSADNVAPTATASFNKETGRIEVKFSEKVDGADSTASYELTDASGAKVELNSATVKANSSELVYELTPAKTLEGTYSLKIKADKITDRSVEQNKLAETTLSLGVADGSAPQVLGAVYGGASNQKILVQFSEAMRTSGEGSILDKSLYEITGAGNLSKIKGASVALGKDNKSVVITLPSDYTSAPFNTGNIVVGKVADASGNFAALANLDAVATSDATPSVLAGGSSSSDIHTDVLANGASVVLTSADTIEFYIEGHQANVDGTKLTYNDVTPQSISTSHVVVDNGDKSGKLAATKVVAKFAKGTFGTAAVDGDLEFTATGAVTTQLGTAGQPGDADSLTVVGGGIVDKTAPVIVKDLENNTLFNVVAMDLFDNTDFADGFAFTDIASETNDGIVDTIRIKVSEDVDAASISTTTFTVEGFKVIAAYSDDSKRVIGDTTAADGEYINLIVVPTTAKGTGVEPTVTLKSAIKDVAGNELTSFTTKAIDWADAQVVKEEFSADEKTVTLTLSEEVKVASGKTLLDEVSVSGGVLNIVSATLVDGNKLVITADAAFGTEVISVSADTLIETGSSSNNSAALSFTLTNS
;
A
#
# COMPACT_ATOMS: atom_id res chain seq x y z
N MET A 1 -14.89 20.35 -25.23
CA MET A 1 -13.83 21.26 -24.74
C MET A 1 -12.76 20.39 -24.11
N LYS A 2 -11.51 20.53 -24.58
CA LYS A 2 -10.38 19.64 -24.29
C LYS A 2 -9.72 20.04 -22.99
N ALA A 3 -9.04 19.07 -22.36
CA ALA A 3 -8.29 19.07 -21.10
C ALA A 3 -7.19 20.15 -20.92
N LYS A 4 -7.27 21.29 -21.61
CA LYS A 4 -6.32 22.41 -21.54
C LYS A 4 -6.81 23.56 -20.65
N GLU A 5 -8.05 23.48 -20.13
CA GLU A 5 -8.60 24.49 -19.22
C GLU A 5 -8.49 24.10 -17.73
N LEU A 6 -8.09 22.86 -17.40
CA LEU A 6 -7.91 22.43 -16.00
C LEU A 6 -6.47 22.65 -15.50
N ASP A 7 -5.47 22.55 -16.37
CA ASP A 7 -4.05 22.77 -16.01
C ASP A 7 -3.70 24.26 -15.81
N ASN A 8 -4.57 25.17 -16.25
CA ASN A 8 -4.38 26.61 -16.05
C ASN A 8 -4.96 27.14 -14.74
N VAL A 9 -5.56 26.28 -13.91
CA VAL A 9 -6.15 26.66 -12.61
C VAL A 9 -5.26 26.25 -11.41
N LEU A 10 -4.28 25.36 -11.60
CA LEU A 10 -3.43 24.86 -10.50
C LEU A 10 -1.95 25.28 -10.54
N ALA A 11 -1.48 25.96 -11.59
CA ALA A 11 -0.07 26.39 -11.71
C ALA A 11 0.21 27.86 -11.27
N GLU A 12 -0.79 28.59 -10.78
CA GLU A 12 -0.59 29.87 -10.10
C GLU A 12 -1.42 29.96 -8.82
N SER A 13 -1.15 29.09 -7.84
CA SER A 13 -1.35 29.51 -6.45
C SER A 13 -0.18 30.41 -6.04
N LYS A 14 -0.04 31.55 -6.73
CA LYS A 14 0.55 32.71 -6.07
C LYS A 14 -0.42 33.00 -4.92
N PHE A 15 0.04 32.90 -3.68
CA PHE A 15 -0.55 33.72 -2.65
C PHE A 15 -0.37 35.15 -3.14
N GLU A 16 -1.35 35.69 -3.87
CA GLU A 16 -1.53 37.13 -3.89
C GLU A 16 -1.50 37.49 -2.41
N LYS A 17 -0.58 38.37 -2.02
CA LYS A 17 -0.67 39.02 -0.73
C LYS A 17 -2.02 39.71 -0.75
N VAL A 18 -3.06 39.03 -0.28
CA VAL A 18 -4.35 39.64 0.01
C VAL A 18 -4.03 40.57 1.15
N LYS A 19 -3.76 41.82 0.80
CA LYS A 19 -3.65 42.88 1.78
C LYS A 19 -5.09 43.14 2.21
N ILE A 20 -5.53 42.44 3.25
CA ILE A 20 -6.73 42.81 3.98
C ILE A 20 -6.38 44.16 4.62
N VAL A 21 -6.88 45.24 4.02
CA VAL A 21 -6.74 46.58 4.57
C VAL A 21 -7.94 46.79 5.46
N ASP A 22 -7.69 46.82 6.76
CA ASP A 22 -8.67 47.31 7.71
C ASP A 22 -8.78 48.83 7.57
N THR A 23 -10.01 49.34 7.49
CA THR A 23 -10.31 50.77 7.31
C THR A 23 -11.35 51.28 8.30
N THR A 24 -11.80 50.43 9.23
CA THR A 24 -12.84 50.78 10.18
C THR A 24 -12.17 51.38 11.42
N ILE A 25 -12.85 52.34 12.05
CA ILE A 25 -12.40 52.91 13.33
C ILE A 25 -13.25 52.25 14.40
N PRO A 26 -12.65 51.70 15.46
CA PRO A 26 -13.41 51.08 16.53
C PRO A 26 -14.29 52.10 17.26
N ALA A 27 -15.58 51.80 17.35
CA ALA A 27 -16.59 52.61 18.03
C ALA A 27 -17.27 51.81 19.14
N VAL A 28 -17.81 52.50 20.15
CA VAL A 28 -18.67 51.84 21.15
C VAL A 28 -20.03 51.58 20.52
N ASP A 29 -20.42 50.32 20.52
CA ASP A 29 -21.74 49.88 20.10
C ASP A 29 -22.76 50.05 21.24
N LYS A 30 -22.43 49.55 22.44
CA LYS A 30 -23.31 49.63 23.61
C LYS A 30 -22.57 49.43 24.93
N ILE A 31 -23.20 49.87 26.02
CA ILE A 31 -22.81 49.55 27.40
C ILE A 31 -23.91 48.70 28.03
N VAL A 32 -23.56 47.54 28.56
CA VAL A 32 -24.48 46.57 29.15
C VAL A 32 -24.12 46.35 30.60
N GLN A 33 -25.03 46.64 31.52
CA GLN A 33 -24.84 46.27 32.92
C GLN A 33 -25.01 44.76 33.09
N VAL A 34 -24.01 44.09 33.66
CA VAL A 34 -24.03 42.62 33.87
C VAL A 34 -24.29 42.24 35.33
N SER A 35 -23.97 43.15 36.27
CA SER A 35 -24.32 43.04 37.68
C SER A 35 -24.38 44.43 38.33
N PRO A 36 -24.83 44.57 39.59
CA PRO A 36 -24.91 45.86 40.27
C PRO A 36 -23.61 46.69 40.29
N SER A 37 -22.45 46.05 40.14
CA SER A 37 -21.13 46.70 40.14
C SER A 37 -20.33 46.46 38.86
N VAL A 38 -20.90 45.81 37.84
CA VAL A 38 -20.13 45.39 36.65
C VAL A 38 -20.89 45.75 35.36
N PHE A 39 -20.18 46.31 34.39
CA PHE A 39 -20.71 46.72 33.09
C PHE A 39 -19.73 46.33 31.98
N ASP A 40 -20.25 45.79 30.88
CA ASP A 40 -19.49 45.48 29.68
C ASP A 40 -19.67 46.59 28.65
N VAL A 41 -18.55 47.16 28.18
CA VAL A 41 -18.49 48.09 27.05
C VAL A 41 -18.18 47.29 25.80
N VAL A 42 -19.13 47.25 24.87
CA VAL A 42 -19.03 46.49 23.63
C VAL A 42 -18.63 47.43 22.50
N PHE A 43 -17.58 47.09 21.78
CA PHE A 43 -17.05 47.84 20.65
C PHE A 43 -17.42 47.16 19.32
N SER A 44 -17.40 47.94 18.23
CA SER A 44 -17.64 47.46 16.87
C SER A 44 -16.52 46.55 16.35
N GLU A 45 -15.35 46.60 16.98
CA GLU A 45 -14.15 45.85 16.58
C GLU A 45 -13.41 45.31 17.81
N PRO A 46 -12.56 44.27 17.65
CA PRO A 46 -11.69 43.78 18.72
C PRO A 46 -10.78 44.88 19.30
N ILE A 47 -10.74 45.02 20.62
CA ILE A 47 -9.97 46.08 21.32
C ILE A 47 -8.83 45.48 22.15
N THR A 48 -7.73 46.21 22.19
CA THR A 48 -6.56 45.96 23.03
C THR A 48 -5.97 47.26 23.59
N ALA A 49 -4.98 47.16 24.46
CA ALA A 49 -4.21 48.27 25.00
C ALA A 49 -2.75 47.88 25.21
N ALA A 50 -1.87 48.87 25.42
CA ALA A 50 -0.44 48.63 25.63
C ALA A 50 -0.12 47.91 26.96
N SER A 51 -1.00 48.00 27.95
CA SER A 51 -0.91 47.33 29.25
C SER A 51 -2.26 47.39 29.98
N ALA A 52 -2.46 46.55 31.00
CA ALA A 52 -3.66 46.59 31.86
C ALA A 52 -3.91 47.99 32.45
N GLY A 53 -2.86 48.66 32.96
CA GLY A 53 -2.98 50.02 33.50
C GLY A 53 -3.32 51.09 32.44
N ALA A 54 -3.06 50.83 31.15
CA ALA A 54 -3.49 51.72 30.07
C ALA A 54 -4.98 51.56 29.74
N VAL A 55 -5.58 50.40 30.04
CA VAL A 55 -7.03 50.18 29.94
C VAL A 55 -7.74 51.00 31.01
N ASP A 56 -7.32 50.88 32.28
CA ASP A 56 -7.89 51.65 33.40
C ASP A 56 -7.83 53.16 33.16
N ALA A 57 -6.69 53.67 32.71
CA ALA A 57 -6.49 55.09 32.44
C ALA A 57 -7.33 55.62 31.26
N ALA A 58 -7.83 54.74 30.40
CA ALA A 58 -8.66 55.11 29.26
C ALA A 58 -10.12 55.36 29.63
N PHE A 59 -10.55 55.08 30.87
CA PHE A 59 -11.94 55.28 31.29
C PHE A 59 -12.05 56.22 32.49
N SER A 60 -13.21 56.88 32.62
CA SER A 60 -13.68 57.41 33.90
C SER A 60 -15.20 57.45 33.93
N ILE A 61 -15.80 57.33 35.11
CA ILE A 61 -17.26 57.39 35.28
C ILE A 61 -17.63 58.73 35.93
N ASN A 62 -18.53 59.48 35.31
CA ASN A 62 -18.92 60.83 35.72
C ASN A 62 -17.69 61.70 36.04
N LYS A 63 -16.71 61.71 35.14
CA LYS A 63 -15.45 62.46 35.24
C LYS A 63 -14.64 62.13 36.50
N GLY A 64 -14.57 60.85 36.86
CA GLY A 64 -13.75 60.35 37.96
C GLY A 64 -14.45 60.28 39.32
N SER A 65 -15.79 60.37 39.35
CA SER A 65 -16.57 60.31 40.58
C SER A 65 -16.65 58.90 41.20
N TYR A 66 -16.28 57.86 40.45
CA TYR A 66 -16.30 56.47 40.89
C TYR A 66 -14.96 55.79 40.58
N SER A 67 -14.51 54.93 41.49
CA SER A 67 -13.34 54.07 41.30
C SER A 67 -13.76 52.70 40.77
N PHE A 68 -12.96 52.16 39.86
CA PHE A 68 -13.24 50.93 39.11
C PHE A 68 -11.94 50.27 38.65
N THR A 69 -12.04 49.04 38.13
CA THR A 69 -11.04 48.38 37.28
C THR A 69 -11.65 48.09 35.91
N ALA A 70 -10.81 48.04 34.87
CA ALA A 70 -11.19 47.78 33.49
C ALA A 70 -10.35 46.64 32.91
N ASP A 71 -11.03 45.56 32.51
CA ASP A 71 -10.40 44.33 32.04
C ASP A 71 -10.75 44.06 30.57
N THR A 72 -9.76 43.64 29.78
CA THR A 72 -9.93 43.16 28.40
C THR A 72 -9.83 41.64 28.34
N ARG A 73 -9.98 41.04 27.15
CA ARG A 73 -9.74 39.60 26.96
C ARG A 73 -8.30 39.17 27.31
N ILE A 74 -7.33 40.09 27.30
CA ILE A 74 -5.95 39.80 27.71
C ILE A 74 -5.90 39.51 29.22
N ASP A 75 -6.71 40.22 29.99
CA ASP A 75 -6.76 40.13 31.45
C ASP A 75 -7.68 38.99 31.90
N VAL A 76 -8.83 38.83 31.22
CA VAL A 76 -9.85 37.81 31.49
C VAL A 76 -10.24 37.11 30.18
N ASN A 77 -9.69 35.91 29.94
CA ASN A 77 -9.82 35.19 28.67
C ASN A 77 -11.27 34.81 28.26
N THR A 78 -12.22 34.84 29.19
CA THR A 78 -13.65 34.60 28.96
C THR A 78 -14.41 35.82 28.42
N LEU A 79 -13.78 36.99 28.31
CA LEU A 79 -14.39 38.17 27.69
C LEU A 79 -14.32 38.07 26.15
N GLY A 80 -15.32 38.64 25.47
CA GLY A 80 -15.26 38.83 24.02
C GLY A 80 -14.09 39.73 23.63
N THR A 81 -13.50 39.52 22.45
CA THR A 81 -12.35 40.32 21.98
C THR A 81 -12.68 41.80 21.78
N ASN A 82 -13.96 42.14 21.59
CA ASN A 82 -14.48 43.48 21.45
C ASN A 82 -15.15 44.00 22.73
N VAL A 83 -14.90 43.38 23.89
CA VAL A 83 -15.53 43.73 25.17
C VAL A 83 -14.48 44.20 26.16
N VAL A 84 -14.76 45.33 26.82
CA VAL A 84 -14.04 45.78 28.02
C VAL A 84 -14.99 45.74 29.21
N ARG A 85 -14.62 45.01 30.26
CA ARG A 85 -15.42 44.88 31.47
C ARG A 85 -14.98 45.90 32.52
N ILE A 86 -15.91 46.75 32.95
CA ILE A 86 -15.72 47.74 34.00
C ILE A 86 -16.32 47.21 35.31
N THR A 87 -15.51 47.08 36.36
CA THR A 87 -15.94 46.65 37.70
C THR A 87 -15.76 47.78 38.70
N THR A 88 -16.84 48.34 39.23
CA THR A 88 -16.81 49.39 40.24
C THR A 88 -16.57 48.82 41.64
N ASN A 89 -15.90 49.58 42.51
CA ASN A 89 -15.62 49.16 43.90
C ASN A 89 -16.87 48.95 44.78
N GLY A 90 -18.04 49.40 44.31
CA GLY A 90 -19.32 49.18 44.95
C GLY A 90 -20.47 49.31 43.95
N LYS A 91 -21.67 48.91 44.37
CA LYS A 91 -22.88 49.00 43.54
C LYS A 91 -23.13 50.44 43.12
N LEU A 92 -23.37 50.66 41.83
CA LEU A 92 -23.90 51.95 41.36
C LEU A 92 -25.40 52.04 41.73
N PRO A 93 -25.84 53.14 42.39
CA PRO A 93 -27.26 53.44 42.54
C PRO A 93 -28.00 53.45 41.20
N GLU A 94 -29.30 53.22 41.22
CA GLU A 94 -30.10 53.34 39.99
C GLU A 94 -30.11 54.80 39.52
N GLY A 95 -29.81 55.02 38.23
CA GLY A 95 -29.69 56.36 37.68
C GLY A 95 -28.95 56.41 36.36
N ASP A 96 -28.82 57.64 35.84
CA ASP A 96 -28.09 57.92 34.59
C ASP A 96 -26.64 58.29 34.89
N TYR A 97 -25.73 57.73 34.10
CA TYR A 97 -24.29 57.88 34.22
C TYR A 97 -23.67 58.20 32.86
N THR A 98 -22.44 58.67 32.89
CA THR A 98 -21.63 58.90 31.69
C THR A 98 -20.30 58.18 31.86
N LEU A 99 -20.00 57.27 30.94
CA LEU A 99 -18.68 56.69 30.80
C LEU A 99 -17.87 57.58 29.85
N ASN A 100 -16.85 58.22 30.38
CA ASN A 100 -15.91 59.02 29.62
C ASN A 100 -14.79 58.09 29.12
N ILE A 101 -14.64 57.97 27.81
CA ILE A 101 -13.59 57.17 27.16
C ILE A 101 -12.52 58.13 26.65
N GLY A 102 -11.32 58.02 27.21
CA GLY A 102 -10.13 58.80 26.88
C GLY A 102 -9.28 58.18 25.79
N THR A 103 -7.97 58.40 25.85
CA THR A 103 -6.99 57.81 24.94
C THR A 103 -6.37 56.56 25.55
N GLY A 104 -6.01 55.56 24.74
CA GLY A 104 -5.24 54.40 25.20
C GLY A 104 -5.69 53.06 24.63
N LEU A 105 -6.92 53.01 24.10
CA LEU A 105 -7.49 51.85 23.45
C LEU A 105 -7.24 51.88 21.94
N VAL A 106 -6.84 50.74 21.40
CA VAL A 106 -6.65 50.51 19.96
C VAL A 106 -7.28 49.18 19.57
N ASP A 107 -7.56 48.97 18.31
CA ASP A 107 -7.80 47.63 17.80
C ASP A 107 -6.49 46.89 17.48
N TYR A 108 -6.62 45.68 16.97
CA TYR A 108 -5.50 44.85 16.55
C TYR A 108 -4.87 45.29 15.21
N ALA A 109 -5.49 46.23 14.49
CA ALA A 109 -4.93 46.87 13.29
C ALA A 109 -4.21 48.21 13.61
N GLY A 110 -4.31 48.70 14.85
CA GLY A 110 -3.69 49.92 15.34
C GLY A 110 -4.55 51.19 15.23
N PHE A 111 -5.83 51.10 14.85
CA PHE A 111 -6.75 52.24 14.88
C PHE A 111 -7.15 52.55 16.31
N LYS A 112 -7.16 53.85 16.64
CA LYS A 112 -7.48 54.34 17.99
C LYS A 112 -8.98 54.49 18.17
N VAL A 113 -9.48 54.06 19.32
CA VAL A 113 -10.82 54.43 19.77
C VAL A 113 -10.88 55.95 19.95
N LEU A 114 -11.91 56.60 19.41
CA LEU A 114 -12.11 58.04 19.57
C LEU A 114 -12.54 58.37 21.00
N THR A 115 -12.04 59.48 21.53
CA THR A 115 -12.45 60.00 22.83
C THR A 115 -13.91 60.45 22.75
N GLN A 116 -14.73 59.96 23.68
CA GLN A 116 -16.16 60.22 23.67
C GLN A 116 -16.79 60.02 25.06
N ASP A 117 -17.90 60.72 25.29
CA ASP A 117 -18.75 60.56 26.46
C ASP A 117 -19.95 59.67 26.07
N VAL A 118 -20.05 58.49 26.67
CA VAL A 118 -21.10 57.52 26.38
C VAL A 118 -22.08 57.49 27.55
N PRO A 119 -23.33 57.94 27.37
CA PRO A 119 -24.34 57.82 28.41
C PRO A 119 -24.72 56.35 28.61
N PHE A 120 -24.89 55.93 29.87
CA PHE A 120 -25.46 54.64 30.20
C PHE A 120 -26.34 54.76 31.44
N LYS A 121 -27.25 53.80 31.61
CA LYS A 121 -28.15 53.75 32.75
C LYS A 121 -27.81 52.55 33.62
N ALA A 122 -27.62 52.78 34.92
CA ALA A 122 -27.55 51.70 35.89
C ALA A 122 -28.95 51.43 36.44
N GLY A 123 -29.37 50.17 36.45
CA GLY A 123 -30.69 49.74 36.90
C GLY A 123 -30.75 48.24 37.09
N LYS A 124 -31.71 47.76 37.90
CA LYS A 124 -31.90 46.32 38.04
C LYS A 124 -32.39 45.69 36.73
N ASP A 125 -31.65 44.73 36.20
CA ASP A 125 -32.17 43.84 35.17
C ASP A 125 -33.12 42.82 35.81
N THR A 126 -34.32 42.68 35.24
CA THR A 126 -35.36 41.73 35.68
C THR A 126 -35.78 40.79 34.55
N SER A 127 -35.10 40.83 33.41
CA SER A 127 -35.40 39.97 32.28
C SER A 127 -35.03 38.51 32.60
N ALA A 128 -35.85 37.57 32.13
CA ALA A 128 -35.64 36.15 32.39
C ALA A 128 -34.36 35.63 31.72
N ILE A 129 -33.72 34.66 32.37
CA ILE A 129 -32.61 33.90 31.78
C ILE A 129 -33.19 32.83 30.85
N SER A 130 -32.63 32.71 29.65
CA SER A 130 -32.93 31.65 28.68
C SER A 130 -31.65 31.03 28.16
N ALA A 131 -31.71 29.77 27.74
CA ALA A 131 -30.58 29.03 27.20
C ALA A 131 -30.97 28.24 25.95
N GLU A 132 -30.02 28.04 25.04
CA GLU A 132 -30.18 27.22 23.85
C GLU A 132 -28.93 26.34 23.64
N VAL A 133 -29.12 25.16 23.05
CA VAL A 133 -27.99 24.34 22.59
C VAL A 133 -27.55 24.88 21.23
N THR A 134 -26.29 25.26 21.10
CA THR A 134 -25.75 25.88 19.88
C THR A 134 -24.96 24.90 19.00
N LYS A 135 -24.34 23.88 19.61
CA LYS A 135 -23.48 22.92 18.92
C LYS A 135 -23.35 21.63 19.73
N VAL A 136 -23.11 20.52 19.06
CA VAL A 136 -22.75 19.23 19.66
C VAL A 136 -21.52 18.69 18.95
N VAL A 137 -20.53 18.20 19.69
CA VAL A 137 -19.30 17.58 19.15
C VAL A 137 -18.98 16.36 19.97
N GLY A 138 -19.08 15.17 19.37
CA GLY A 138 -18.85 13.91 20.07
C GLY A 138 -19.72 13.78 21.32
N ASN A 139 -19.12 13.83 22.50
CA ASN A 139 -19.78 13.75 23.81
C ASN A 139 -20.03 15.12 24.48
N GLN A 140 -19.82 16.23 23.78
CA GLN A 140 -19.92 17.59 24.33
C GLN A 140 -21.12 18.34 23.75
N VAL A 141 -21.92 18.95 24.62
CA VAL A 141 -23.07 19.80 24.26
C VAL A 141 -22.78 21.25 24.66
N PHE A 142 -22.76 22.13 23.68
CA PHE A 142 -22.49 23.57 23.87
C PHE A 142 -23.81 24.30 24.08
N VAL A 143 -23.91 25.05 25.17
CA VAL A 143 -25.12 25.78 25.57
C VAL A 143 -24.80 27.26 25.70
N LYS A 144 -25.61 28.12 25.08
CA LYS A 144 -25.48 29.57 25.18
C LYS A 144 -26.63 30.15 25.99
N PHE A 145 -26.29 30.94 27.01
CA PHE A 145 -27.26 31.75 27.74
C PHE A 145 -27.45 33.12 27.07
N ASN A 146 -28.65 33.69 27.20
CA ASN A 146 -28.96 35.03 26.69
C ASN A 146 -28.21 36.16 27.43
N LYS A 147 -27.64 35.86 28.61
CA LYS A 147 -26.88 36.79 29.46
C LYS A 147 -25.86 36.02 30.32
N PRO A 148 -24.86 36.70 30.93
CA PRO A 148 -23.90 36.05 31.81
C PRO A 148 -24.59 35.39 33.01
N VAL A 149 -24.15 34.18 33.37
CA VAL A 149 -24.67 33.43 34.50
C VAL A 149 -23.55 32.89 35.39
N VAL A 150 -23.87 32.61 36.64
CA VAL A 150 -23.01 31.97 37.64
C VAL A 150 -23.64 30.66 38.15
N ASN A 151 -22.89 29.89 38.94
CA ASN A 151 -23.34 28.62 39.57
C ASN A 151 -23.77 27.53 38.58
N PHE A 152 -23.25 27.54 37.35
CA PHE A 152 -23.54 26.55 36.29
C PHE A 152 -22.64 25.31 36.36
N ASP A 153 -21.51 25.38 37.04
CA ASP A 153 -20.62 24.24 37.22
C ASP A 153 -21.21 23.29 38.27
N ALA A 154 -21.51 22.06 37.85
CA ALA A 154 -22.14 21.04 38.69
C ALA A 154 -21.19 20.44 39.74
N ASP A 155 -19.87 20.58 39.56
CA ASP A 155 -18.87 20.10 40.53
C ASP A 155 -18.79 21.04 41.73
N THR A 156 -18.93 22.36 41.50
CA THR A 156 -19.00 23.37 42.56
C THR A 156 -20.42 23.62 43.06
N ASN A 157 -21.45 23.43 42.22
CA ASN A 157 -22.85 23.51 42.60
C ASN A 157 -23.50 22.11 42.66
N THR A 158 -23.39 21.44 43.81
CA THR A 158 -23.97 20.10 44.02
C THR A 158 -25.50 20.02 43.89
N ASN A 159 -26.20 21.16 43.92
CA ASN A 159 -27.64 21.23 43.71
C ASN A 159 -28.03 21.13 42.23
N LEU A 160 -27.10 21.33 41.30
CA LEU A 160 -27.33 21.35 39.87
C LEU A 160 -26.97 20.00 39.22
N LYS A 161 -27.82 19.53 38.30
CA LYS A 161 -27.58 18.32 37.50
C LYS A 161 -27.97 18.53 36.04
N TYR A 162 -27.09 18.08 35.15
CA TYR A 162 -27.31 17.99 33.72
C TYR A 162 -27.45 16.53 33.31
N PHE A 163 -28.49 16.21 32.55
CA PHE A 163 -28.71 14.87 32.00
C PHE A 163 -28.94 14.94 30.49
N LEU A 164 -28.42 13.96 29.76
CA LEU A 164 -28.72 13.71 28.36
C LEU A 164 -29.90 12.73 28.25
N ASP A 165 -31.02 13.16 27.66
CA ASP A 165 -32.26 12.41 27.37
C ASP A 165 -33.05 11.84 28.55
N PHE A 166 -32.37 11.17 29.49
CA PHE A 166 -32.97 10.38 30.56
C PHE A 166 -32.67 11.02 31.92
N PRO A 167 -33.55 11.90 32.42
CA PRO A 167 -33.36 12.52 33.72
C PRO A 167 -33.33 11.46 34.83
N SER A 168 -32.51 11.69 35.86
CA SER A 168 -32.35 10.79 37.02
C SER A 168 -31.61 9.47 36.76
N ASN A 169 -31.05 9.28 35.55
CA ASN A 169 -30.13 8.17 35.27
C ASN A 169 -28.67 8.68 35.30
N ASN A 170 -27.89 8.27 36.30
CA ASN A 170 -26.52 8.72 36.46
C ASN A 170 -25.58 8.32 35.31
N SER A 171 -25.91 7.29 34.52
CA SER A 171 -25.13 6.95 33.31
C SER A 171 -25.24 8.01 32.21
N PHE A 172 -26.28 8.84 32.27
CA PHE A 172 -26.55 9.93 31.33
C PHE A 172 -26.31 11.31 31.96
N ALA A 173 -25.74 11.35 33.18
CA ALA A 173 -25.36 12.60 33.82
C ALA A 173 -24.08 13.16 33.18
N SER A 174 -23.94 14.48 33.20
CA SER A 174 -22.69 15.14 32.79
C SER A 174 -21.52 14.70 33.67
N THR A 175 -20.34 14.58 33.07
CA THR A 175 -19.07 14.31 33.75
C THR A 175 -18.33 15.60 34.11
N SER A 176 -18.49 16.66 33.32
CA SER A 176 -17.97 18.01 33.64
C SER A 176 -18.84 19.08 32.99
N VAL A 177 -18.77 20.30 33.53
CA VAL A 177 -19.35 21.49 32.92
C VAL A 177 -18.36 22.64 32.99
N ASP A 178 -17.88 23.08 31.83
CA ASP A 178 -16.85 24.10 31.71
C ASP A 178 -17.38 25.37 31.03
N THR A 179 -16.72 26.51 31.23
CA THR A 179 -16.98 27.71 30.41
C THR A 179 -16.58 27.45 28.96
N ASP A 180 -17.41 27.89 28.01
CA ASP A 180 -17.04 27.89 26.59
C ASP A 180 -16.09 29.07 26.32
N PRO A 181 -14.83 28.82 25.94
CA PRO A 181 -13.86 29.88 25.67
C PRO A 181 -14.13 30.67 24.39
N ASP A 182 -14.95 30.11 23.48
CA ASP A 182 -15.24 30.67 22.16
C ASP A 182 -16.56 31.44 22.12
N THR A 183 -17.45 31.20 23.09
CA THR A 183 -18.78 31.83 23.14
C THR A 183 -18.98 32.58 24.46
N GLN A 184 -19.19 33.90 24.36
CA GLN A 184 -19.62 34.69 25.53
C GLN A 184 -20.94 34.14 26.09
N ASN A 185 -20.99 33.94 27.40
CA ASN A 185 -22.11 33.31 28.12
C ASN A 185 -22.38 31.85 27.71
N GLY A 186 -21.40 31.18 27.13
CA GLY A 186 -21.47 29.78 26.76
C GLY A 186 -20.91 28.85 27.83
N ILE A 187 -21.46 27.64 27.90
CA ILE A 187 -20.92 26.52 28.68
C ILE A 187 -20.80 25.28 27.80
N ILE A 188 -19.92 24.36 28.18
CA ILE A 188 -19.73 23.06 27.56
C ILE A 188 -20.13 21.99 28.58
N VAL A 189 -21.16 21.21 28.28
CA VAL A 189 -21.58 20.08 29.10
C VAL A 189 -21.03 18.80 28.49
N THR A 190 -20.12 18.13 29.20
CA THR A 190 -19.47 16.89 28.73
C THR A 190 -20.15 15.67 29.34
N PHE A 191 -20.36 14.62 28.54
CA PHE A 191 -20.96 13.35 28.96
C PHE A 191 -19.98 12.18 28.80
N ASN A 192 -20.26 11.07 29.47
CA ASN A 192 -19.40 9.87 29.37
C ASN A 192 -19.56 9.11 28.04
N GLN A 193 -20.63 9.38 27.30
CA GLN A 193 -20.98 8.70 26.06
C GLN A 193 -21.15 9.72 24.94
N PRO A 194 -20.85 9.35 23.68
CA PRO A 194 -21.10 10.21 22.54
C PRO A 194 -22.59 10.50 22.39
N VAL A 195 -22.90 11.71 21.94
CA VAL A 195 -24.26 12.10 21.57
C VAL A 195 -24.49 11.60 20.14
N THR A 196 -25.36 10.61 20.00
CA THR A 196 -25.66 10.00 18.69
C THR A 196 -26.44 10.94 17.78
N PRO A 197 -26.58 10.63 16.50
CA PRO A 197 -27.53 11.32 15.63
C PRO A 197 -28.98 11.12 16.06
N GLY A 198 -29.78 12.17 15.91
CA GLY A 198 -31.21 12.17 16.20
C GLY A 198 -31.64 13.26 17.17
N ALA A 199 -32.88 13.12 17.66
CA ALA A 199 -33.50 14.08 18.56
C ALA A 199 -33.10 13.79 20.00
N HIS A 200 -32.54 14.80 20.66
CA HIS A 200 -32.00 14.71 22.00
C HIS A 200 -32.54 15.83 22.90
N LYS A 201 -32.35 15.64 24.21
CA LYS A 201 -32.76 16.56 25.27
C LYS A 201 -31.62 16.77 26.24
N LEU A 202 -31.28 18.03 26.50
CA LEU A 202 -30.47 18.41 27.65
C LEU A 202 -31.41 18.82 28.79
N VAL A 203 -31.47 18.00 29.84
CA VAL A 203 -32.27 18.29 31.02
C VAL A 203 -31.41 18.97 32.08
N ILE A 204 -31.79 20.18 32.46
CA ILE A 204 -31.15 20.98 33.51
C ILE A 204 -32.08 20.95 34.72
N SER A 205 -31.63 20.35 35.82
CA SER A 205 -32.46 20.08 37.00
C SER A 205 -31.76 20.48 38.29
N TYR A 206 -32.57 20.75 39.32
CA TYR A 206 -32.11 21.09 40.66
C TYR A 206 -32.56 20.03 41.67
N VAL A 207 -31.66 19.61 42.56
CA VAL A 207 -31.91 18.59 43.58
C VAL A 207 -32.90 19.11 44.64
N LYS A 208 -32.77 20.37 45.03
CA LYS A 208 -33.62 21.08 45.98
C LYS A 208 -34.11 22.39 45.39
N ALA A 209 -35.40 22.67 45.58
CA ALA A 209 -36.05 23.89 45.08
C ALA A 209 -35.54 25.18 45.73
N ASP A 210 -35.00 25.10 46.95
CA ASP A 210 -34.45 26.22 47.72
C ASP A 210 -32.91 26.26 47.72
N GLY A 211 -32.24 25.35 47.00
CA GLY A 211 -30.79 25.32 46.88
C GLY A 211 -30.23 26.36 45.91
N THR A 212 -28.90 26.37 45.77
CA THR A 212 -28.20 27.22 44.78
C THR A 212 -28.62 26.84 43.37
N VAL A 213 -29.00 27.83 42.57
CA VAL A 213 -29.42 27.66 41.17
C VAL A 213 -28.55 28.49 40.25
N ILE A 214 -28.63 28.23 38.95
CA ILE A 214 -28.02 29.12 37.95
C ILE A 214 -28.76 30.46 38.03
N GLU A 215 -28.00 31.54 38.14
CA GLU A 215 -28.53 32.89 38.24
C GLU A 215 -27.62 33.90 37.54
N ASP A 216 -28.14 35.08 37.24
CA ASP A 216 -27.35 36.19 36.72
C ASP A 216 -26.78 37.04 37.86
N GLY A 217 -25.99 38.05 37.51
CA GLY A 217 -25.41 38.98 38.48
C GLY A 217 -26.43 39.83 39.26
N PHE A 218 -27.72 39.75 38.93
CA PHE A 218 -28.83 40.46 39.57
C PHE A 218 -29.77 39.55 40.37
N GLU A 219 -29.37 38.29 40.60
CA GLU A 219 -30.13 37.28 41.33
C GLU A 219 -31.42 36.84 40.61
N ASN A 220 -31.54 37.07 39.29
CA ASN A 220 -32.61 36.44 38.52
C ASN A 220 -32.29 34.95 38.39
N LYS A 221 -33.22 34.09 38.78
CA LYS A 221 -33.01 32.64 38.82
C LYS A 221 -33.40 31.97 37.50
N PHE A 222 -32.55 31.08 36.99
CA PHE A 222 -32.85 30.23 35.85
C PHE A 222 -33.63 28.99 36.32
N ALA A 223 -34.83 28.78 35.80
CA ALA A 223 -35.67 27.65 36.16
C ALA A 223 -35.12 26.33 35.60
N ALA A 224 -35.42 25.21 36.29
CA ALA A 224 -35.16 23.88 35.74
C ALA A 224 -35.89 23.74 34.40
N THR A 225 -35.19 23.26 33.38
CA THR A 225 -35.70 23.25 32.01
C THR A 225 -35.19 22.05 31.22
N THR A 226 -35.80 21.81 30.07
CA THR A 226 -35.35 20.83 29.08
C THR A 226 -35.14 21.53 27.76
N LEU A 227 -33.90 21.50 27.26
CA LEU A 227 -33.53 22.03 25.95
C LEU A 227 -33.58 20.90 24.94
N ASN A 228 -34.47 20.98 23.96
CA ASN A 228 -34.52 20.01 22.86
C ASN A 228 -33.53 20.43 21.78
N PHE A 229 -32.78 19.48 21.24
CA PHE A 229 -31.86 19.70 20.13
C PHE A 229 -31.81 18.48 19.22
N ASN A 230 -31.23 18.64 18.03
CA ASN A 230 -31.13 17.56 17.06
C ASN A 230 -29.68 17.47 16.58
N VAL A 231 -29.14 16.27 16.51
CA VAL A 231 -27.81 15.98 15.98
C VAL A 231 -28.00 15.36 14.60
N SER A 232 -27.43 15.99 13.57
CA SER A 232 -27.41 15.42 12.22
C SER A 232 -26.38 14.30 12.16
N ALA A 233 -26.71 13.21 11.47
CA ALA A 233 -25.75 12.17 11.18
C ALA A 233 -24.65 12.70 10.24
N ASP A 234 -23.39 12.41 10.57
CA ASP A 234 -22.28 12.70 9.68
C ASP A 234 -22.08 11.51 8.74
N ASN A 235 -22.23 11.76 7.44
CA ASN A 235 -22.09 10.75 6.40
C ASN A 235 -21.02 11.15 5.37
N VAL A 236 -20.17 12.12 5.70
CA VAL A 236 -19.11 12.58 4.82
C VAL A 236 -17.83 11.84 5.18
N ALA A 237 -17.32 11.02 4.27
CA ALA A 237 -16.04 10.37 4.45
C ALA A 237 -14.87 11.36 4.33
N PRO A 238 -13.77 11.15 5.07
CA PRO A 238 -12.59 11.99 4.97
C PRO A 238 -11.93 11.87 3.60
N THR A 239 -11.28 12.95 3.17
CA THR A 239 -10.44 13.01 1.96
C THR A 239 -9.00 13.34 2.34
N ALA A 240 -8.05 13.02 1.47
CA ALA A 240 -6.63 13.23 1.73
C ALA A 240 -5.89 13.89 0.56
N THR A 241 -4.90 14.71 0.88
CA THR A 241 -3.87 15.19 -0.05
C THR A 241 -2.49 14.83 0.48
N ALA A 242 -1.50 14.73 -0.40
CA ALA A 242 -0.13 14.38 -0.01
C ALA A 242 0.88 15.30 -0.69
N SER A 243 1.98 15.59 -0.01
CA SER A 243 3.08 16.41 -0.52
C SER A 243 4.42 15.95 0.05
N PHE A 244 5.51 16.23 -0.64
CA PHE A 244 6.85 15.95 -0.14
C PHE A 244 7.51 17.20 0.45
N ASN A 245 7.99 17.09 1.68
CA ASN A 245 8.75 18.14 2.34
C ASN A 245 10.25 17.88 2.16
N LYS A 246 10.88 18.65 1.28
CA LYS A 246 12.30 18.49 0.93
C LYS A 246 13.25 18.82 2.09
N GLU A 247 12.83 19.68 3.03
CA GLU A 247 13.68 20.06 4.17
C GLU A 247 13.80 18.91 5.18
N THR A 248 12.72 18.15 5.36
CA THR A 248 12.67 17.05 6.34
C THR A 248 12.83 15.67 5.71
N GLY A 249 12.70 15.56 4.39
CA GLY A 249 12.70 14.28 3.67
C GLY A 249 11.44 13.44 3.91
N ARG A 250 10.34 14.07 4.37
CA ARG A 250 9.11 13.39 4.78
C ARG A 250 7.97 13.64 3.81
N ILE A 251 7.02 12.71 3.77
CA ILE A 251 5.75 12.89 3.07
C ILE A 251 4.73 13.42 4.06
N GLU A 252 4.11 14.56 3.77
CA GLU A 252 3.01 15.13 4.55
C GLU A 252 1.68 14.77 3.91
N VAL A 253 0.87 13.98 4.63
CA VAL A 253 -0.50 13.62 4.26
C VAL A 253 -1.46 14.47 5.08
N LYS A 254 -2.31 15.26 4.42
CA LYS A 254 -3.30 16.11 5.06
C LYS A 254 -4.71 15.58 4.81
N PHE A 255 -5.45 15.35 5.89
CA PHE A 255 -6.85 14.95 5.83
C PHE A 255 -7.79 16.15 5.92
N SER A 256 -9.01 16.02 5.38
CA SER A 256 -10.06 17.04 5.47
C SER A 256 -10.62 17.22 6.89
N GLU A 257 -10.42 16.24 7.76
CA GLU A 257 -10.90 16.19 9.14
C GLU A 257 -10.01 15.28 10.00
N LYS A 258 -10.28 15.23 11.31
CA LYS A 258 -9.54 14.38 12.24
C LYS A 258 -9.88 12.92 11.99
N VAL A 259 -8.84 12.09 11.87
CA VAL A 259 -8.97 10.67 11.55
C VAL A 259 -8.21 9.80 12.56
N ASP A 260 -8.64 8.54 12.67
CA ASP A 260 -7.95 7.45 13.36
C ASP A 260 -7.35 6.46 12.36
N GLY A 261 -6.26 5.78 12.74
CA GLY A 261 -5.56 4.77 11.92
C GLY A 261 -4.54 5.33 10.90
N ALA A 262 -4.48 6.65 10.74
CA ALA A 262 -3.53 7.33 9.85
C ALA A 262 -2.08 7.36 10.38
N ASP A 263 -1.85 7.02 11.64
CA ASP A 263 -0.56 6.86 12.31
C ASP A 263 0.05 5.45 12.17
N SER A 264 -0.51 4.61 11.30
CA SER A 264 0.03 3.29 10.98
C SER A 264 0.64 3.26 9.58
N THR A 265 1.88 2.77 9.46
CA THR A 265 2.50 2.54 8.14
C THR A 265 1.72 1.51 7.31
N ALA A 266 0.98 0.61 7.96
CA ALA A 266 0.16 -0.40 7.28
C ALA A 266 -0.99 0.21 6.46
N SER A 267 -1.43 1.44 6.80
CA SER A 267 -2.47 2.20 6.09
C SER A 267 -2.01 2.73 4.74
N TYR A 268 -0.71 2.67 4.45
CA TYR A 268 -0.10 3.23 3.26
C TYR A 268 0.67 2.18 2.45
N GLU A 269 0.86 2.48 1.17
CA GLU A 269 1.77 1.78 0.28
C GLU A 269 2.40 2.82 -0.66
N LEU A 270 3.73 2.93 -0.62
CA LEU A 270 4.49 3.85 -1.45
C LEU A 270 5.18 3.05 -2.55
N THR A 271 5.01 3.44 -3.81
CA THR A 271 5.70 2.84 -4.95
C THR A 271 6.42 3.90 -5.76
N ASP A 272 7.56 3.54 -6.36
CA ASP A 272 8.25 4.40 -7.31
C ASP A 272 7.61 4.35 -8.72
N ALA A 273 8.19 5.07 -9.68
CA ALA A 273 7.70 5.15 -11.05
C ALA A 273 7.73 3.81 -11.81
N SER A 274 8.52 2.82 -11.35
CA SER A 274 8.55 1.47 -11.93
C SER A 274 7.49 0.54 -11.32
N GLY A 275 6.78 1.00 -10.28
CA GLY A 275 5.86 0.18 -9.49
C GLY A 275 6.54 -0.60 -8.37
N ALA A 276 7.84 -0.42 -8.16
CA ALA A 276 8.55 -1.07 -7.06
C ALA A 276 8.20 -0.41 -5.72
N LYS A 277 8.00 -1.25 -4.69
CA LYS A 277 7.61 -0.82 -3.34
C LYS A 277 8.77 -0.10 -2.65
N VAL A 278 8.45 0.99 -1.95
CA VAL A 278 9.35 1.71 -1.05
C VAL A 278 8.84 1.60 0.38
N GLU A 279 9.66 1.06 1.28
CA GLU A 279 9.28 0.88 2.68
C GLU A 279 9.14 2.22 3.42
N LEU A 280 8.22 2.26 4.38
CA LEU A 280 7.99 3.39 5.29
C LEU A 280 8.44 2.99 6.70
N ASN A 281 9.34 3.77 7.30
CA ASN A 281 9.85 3.55 8.65
C ASN A 281 8.81 3.95 9.72
N SER A 282 8.03 5.00 9.47
CA SER A 282 7.04 5.49 10.43
C SER A 282 5.92 6.30 9.76
N ALA A 283 4.78 6.37 10.44
CA ALA A 283 3.69 7.30 10.18
C ALA A 283 3.33 7.95 11.53
N THR A 284 3.33 9.28 11.62
CA THR A 284 3.08 9.98 12.89
C THR A 284 2.31 11.26 12.67
N VAL A 285 1.45 11.65 13.60
CA VAL A 285 0.80 12.97 13.55
C VAL A 285 1.86 14.08 13.63
N LYS A 286 1.73 15.09 12.77
CA LYS A 286 2.63 16.25 12.76
C LYS A 286 2.36 17.10 13.99
N ALA A 287 3.40 17.45 14.73
CA ALA A 287 3.27 18.34 15.88
C ALA A 287 2.67 19.69 15.45
N ASN A 288 1.80 20.26 16.30
CA ASN A 288 1.15 21.56 16.08
C ASN A 288 0.27 21.64 14.81
N SER A 289 -0.28 20.51 14.31
CA SER A 289 -1.05 20.45 13.07
C SER A 289 -2.58 20.32 13.23
N SER A 290 -3.11 20.57 14.43
CA SER A 290 -4.52 20.29 14.76
C SER A 290 -4.94 18.83 14.54
N GLU A 291 -3.98 17.90 14.49
CA GLU A 291 -4.17 16.47 14.18
C GLU A 291 -4.73 16.18 12.78
N LEU A 292 -4.54 17.10 11.83
CA LEU A 292 -4.99 16.94 10.44
C LEU A 292 -3.87 16.49 9.49
N VAL A 293 -2.62 16.64 9.90
CA VAL A 293 -1.45 16.34 9.05
C VAL A 293 -0.63 15.23 9.68
N TYR A 294 -0.28 14.24 8.87
CA TYR A 294 0.53 13.09 9.23
C TYR A 294 1.82 13.09 8.41
N GLU A 295 2.94 12.82 9.07
CA GLU A 295 4.26 12.69 8.45
C GLU A 295 4.62 11.22 8.28
N LEU A 296 4.86 10.81 7.05
CA LEU A 296 5.41 9.51 6.70
C LEU A 296 6.91 9.65 6.47
N THR A 297 7.70 8.76 7.07
CA THR A 297 9.16 8.73 6.90
C THR A 297 9.53 7.55 6.00
N PRO A 298 9.97 7.79 4.75
CA PRO A 298 10.46 6.73 3.87
C PRO A 298 11.75 6.08 4.38
N ALA A 299 12.00 4.82 4.00
CA ALA A 299 13.22 4.09 4.37
C ALA A 299 14.47 4.53 3.59
N LYS A 300 14.29 5.27 2.49
CA LYS A 300 15.37 5.84 1.66
C LYS A 300 15.05 7.28 1.28
N THR A 301 16.08 8.02 0.87
CA THR A 301 15.88 9.33 0.22
C THR A 301 15.05 9.15 -1.05
N LEU A 302 14.06 10.01 -1.24
CA LEU A 302 13.19 10.00 -2.42
C LEU A 302 13.66 11.03 -3.43
N GLU A 303 13.66 10.65 -4.71
CA GLU A 303 13.88 11.51 -5.88
C GLU A 303 12.96 11.04 -7.02
N GLY A 304 12.38 11.96 -7.78
CA GLY A 304 11.48 11.66 -8.89
C GLY A 304 10.00 11.50 -8.51
N THR A 305 9.24 10.72 -9.28
CA THR A 305 7.79 10.55 -9.09
C THR A 305 7.47 9.27 -8.34
N TYR A 306 6.56 9.36 -7.37
CA TYR A 306 6.06 8.26 -6.57
C TYR A 306 4.53 8.22 -6.58
N SER A 307 3.99 7.07 -6.21
CA SER A 307 2.58 6.88 -5.94
C SER A 307 2.38 6.49 -4.49
N LEU A 308 1.57 7.26 -3.75
CA LEU A 308 1.17 6.93 -2.39
C LEU A 308 -0.27 6.44 -2.41
N LYS A 309 -0.44 5.14 -2.19
CA LYS A 309 -1.74 4.50 -2.01
C LYS A 309 -2.13 4.51 -0.54
N ILE A 310 -3.30 5.05 -0.25
CA ILE A 310 -3.96 4.96 1.06
C ILE A 310 -4.98 3.84 0.97
N LYS A 311 -4.82 2.81 1.81
CA LYS A 311 -5.60 1.57 1.72
C LYS A 311 -7.01 1.77 2.28
N ALA A 312 -8.00 1.15 1.63
CA ALA A 312 -9.37 1.14 2.11
C ALA A 312 -9.49 0.59 3.55
N ASP A 313 -10.51 1.06 4.27
CA ASP A 313 -10.93 0.55 5.59
C ASP A 313 -9.87 0.64 6.70
N LYS A 314 -8.74 1.32 6.48
CA LYS A 314 -7.69 1.52 7.50
C LYS A 314 -7.77 2.86 8.22
N ILE A 315 -8.49 3.82 7.64
CA ILE A 315 -8.61 5.18 8.16
C ILE A 315 -10.10 5.53 8.25
N THR A 316 -10.52 6.00 9.42
CA THR A 316 -11.87 6.48 9.71
C THR A 316 -11.80 7.90 10.26
N ASP A 317 -12.81 8.71 10.01
CA ASP A 317 -12.98 9.95 10.79
C ASP A 317 -13.28 9.63 12.27
N ARG A 318 -13.30 10.68 13.09
CA ARG A 318 -13.67 10.61 14.52
C ARG A 318 -15.14 10.94 14.79
N SER A 319 -16.01 10.88 13.79
CA SER A 319 -17.45 10.99 13.99
C SER A 319 -17.98 9.76 14.75
N VAL A 320 -19.24 9.79 15.18
CA VAL A 320 -19.87 8.62 15.83
C VAL A 320 -20.04 7.48 14.82
N GLU A 321 -20.22 7.83 13.56
CA GLU A 321 -20.43 6.97 12.40
C GLU A 321 -19.13 6.37 11.86
N GLN A 322 -17.99 6.98 12.19
CA GLN A 322 -16.66 6.52 11.80
C GLN A 322 -16.55 6.31 10.28
N ASN A 323 -16.89 7.35 9.50
CA ASN A 323 -16.93 7.22 8.04
C ASN A 323 -15.53 6.84 7.53
N LYS A 324 -15.50 5.81 6.67
CA LYS A 324 -14.26 5.22 6.19
C LYS A 324 -13.73 5.95 4.97
N LEU A 325 -12.44 6.21 4.96
CA LEU A 325 -11.75 6.70 3.77
C LEU A 325 -11.74 5.62 2.69
N ALA A 326 -12.21 5.97 1.50
CA ALA A 326 -12.14 5.09 0.33
C ALA A 326 -10.69 4.98 -0.16
N GLU A 327 -10.30 3.79 -0.66
CA GLU A 327 -8.97 3.61 -1.25
C GLU A 327 -8.67 4.69 -2.28
N THR A 328 -7.51 5.34 -2.13
CA THR A 328 -7.12 6.47 -2.95
C THR A 328 -5.63 6.41 -3.22
N THR A 329 -5.27 6.72 -4.47
CA THR A 329 -3.88 6.77 -4.92
C THR A 329 -3.53 8.21 -5.26
N LEU A 330 -2.51 8.75 -4.59
CA LEU A 330 -2.04 10.12 -4.73
C LEU A 330 -0.67 10.14 -5.42
N SER A 331 -0.52 10.97 -6.44
CA SER A 331 0.78 11.19 -7.09
C SER A 331 1.65 12.12 -6.24
N LEU A 332 2.90 11.73 -6.02
CA LEU A 332 3.90 12.50 -5.29
C LEU A 332 5.05 12.87 -6.23
N GLY A 333 5.21 14.16 -6.54
CA GLY A 333 6.40 14.66 -7.21
C GLY A 333 7.47 15.03 -6.19
N VAL A 334 8.64 14.40 -6.26
CA VAL A 334 9.80 14.74 -5.45
C VAL A 334 10.84 15.39 -6.36
N ALA A 335 11.17 16.65 -6.06
CA ALA A 335 12.12 17.41 -6.86
C ALA A 335 13.50 16.74 -6.81
N ASP A 336 13.98 16.32 -7.97
CA ASP A 336 15.32 15.80 -8.17
C ASP A 336 16.37 16.80 -7.65
N GLY A 337 17.30 16.33 -6.83
CA GLY A 337 18.39 17.13 -6.27
C GLY A 337 19.76 16.74 -6.79
N SER A 338 19.86 15.67 -7.57
CA SER A 338 21.12 15.17 -8.09
C SER A 338 21.54 16.00 -9.29
N ALA A 339 22.83 16.33 -9.40
CA ALA A 339 23.35 17.04 -10.57
C ALA A 339 23.76 16.03 -11.66
N PRO A 340 23.53 16.34 -12.94
CA PRO A 340 23.90 15.44 -14.02
C PRO A 340 25.42 15.34 -14.19
N GLN A 341 25.87 14.19 -14.69
CA GLN A 341 27.25 13.90 -15.05
C GLN A 341 27.35 13.62 -16.56
N VAL A 342 28.44 14.06 -17.19
CA VAL A 342 28.80 13.58 -18.53
C VAL A 342 29.53 12.25 -18.33
N LEU A 343 28.95 11.17 -18.85
CA LEU A 343 29.49 9.81 -18.69
C LEU A 343 30.62 9.53 -19.67
N GLY A 344 30.54 10.13 -20.86
CA GLY A 344 31.52 9.92 -21.92
C GLY A 344 31.07 10.48 -23.25
N ALA A 345 31.97 10.38 -24.22
CA ALA A 345 31.70 10.73 -25.60
C ALA A 345 32.22 9.64 -26.53
N VAL A 346 31.54 9.44 -27.66
CA VAL A 346 31.91 8.47 -28.69
C VAL A 346 31.89 9.18 -30.04
N TYR A 347 32.91 9.02 -30.88
CA TYR A 347 32.95 9.60 -32.23
C TYR A 347 32.84 8.53 -33.32
N GLY A 348 32.17 8.84 -34.43
CA GLY A 348 31.96 7.87 -35.52
C GLY A 348 30.93 8.29 -36.55
N GLY A 349 30.15 7.30 -37.02
CA GLY A 349 29.18 7.42 -38.12
C GLY A 349 29.82 7.47 -39.51
N ALA A 350 28.99 7.50 -40.56
CA ALA A 350 29.47 7.59 -41.94
C ALA A 350 30.42 8.80 -42.11
N SER A 351 31.67 8.53 -42.48
CA SER A 351 32.76 9.51 -42.63
C SER A 351 33.37 10.09 -41.33
N ASN A 352 33.10 9.52 -40.14
CA ASN A 352 33.63 9.98 -38.85
C ASN A 352 33.32 11.47 -38.56
N GLN A 353 32.06 11.87 -38.74
CA GLN A 353 31.60 13.26 -38.60
C GLN A 353 30.60 13.46 -37.47
N LYS A 354 30.37 12.44 -36.64
CA LYS A 354 29.44 12.52 -35.52
C LYS A 354 30.12 12.27 -34.18
N ILE A 355 29.62 12.92 -33.13
CA ILE A 355 29.95 12.63 -31.73
C ILE A 355 28.66 12.39 -30.95
N LEU A 356 28.58 11.29 -30.22
CA LEU A 356 27.56 11.02 -29.22
C LEU A 356 28.09 11.45 -27.86
N VAL A 357 27.39 12.33 -27.15
CA VAL A 357 27.66 12.68 -25.75
C VAL A 357 26.60 12.04 -24.87
N GLN A 358 27.00 11.36 -23.81
CA GLN A 358 26.12 10.60 -22.92
C GLN A 358 26.09 11.23 -21.53
N PHE A 359 24.91 11.27 -20.92
CA PHE A 359 24.66 11.87 -19.60
C PHE A 359 24.08 10.84 -18.63
N SER A 360 24.25 11.06 -17.32
CA SER A 360 23.75 10.18 -16.25
C SER A 360 22.23 10.08 -16.16
N GLU A 361 21.52 11.08 -16.69
CA GLU A 361 20.09 11.27 -16.51
C GLU A 361 19.45 12.06 -17.67
N ALA A 362 18.12 12.22 -17.62
CA ALA A 362 17.40 12.97 -18.65
C ALA A 362 17.68 14.47 -18.52
N MET A 363 18.15 15.06 -19.62
CA MET A 363 18.68 16.42 -19.62
C MET A 363 17.65 17.45 -20.08
N ARG A 364 17.88 18.71 -19.69
CA ARG A 364 17.11 19.85 -20.17
C ARG A 364 17.36 20.07 -21.65
N THR A 365 16.30 20.24 -22.43
CA THR A 365 16.38 20.39 -23.91
C THR A 365 16.03 21.79 -24.42
N SER A 366 15.67 22.71 -23.52
CA SER A 366 15.38 24.11 -23.86
C SER A 366 15.77 25.07 -22.73
N GLY A 367 16.07 26.32 -23.05
CA GLY A 367 16.45 27.33 -22.06
C GLY A 367 17.91 27.22 -21.60
N GLU A 368 18.22 27.87 -20.48
CA GLU A 368 19.57 27.87 -19.90
C GLU A 368 19.99 26.46 -19.46
N GLY A 369 21.22 26.07 -19.84
CA GLY A 369 21.76 24.73 -19.59
C GLY A 369 21.20 23.65 -20.51
N SER A 370 20.52 24.02 -21.61
CA SER A 370 20.01 23.05 -22.58
C SER A 370 21.14 22.28 -23.26
N ILE A 371 21.06 20.95 -23.25
CA ILE A 371 21.99 20.09 -24.01
C ILE A 371 21.88 20.27 -25.54
N LEU A 372 20.89 21.00 -26.05
CA LEU A 372 20.78 21.33 -27.48
C LEU A 372 21.48 22.65 -27.85
N ASP A 373 21.98 23.41 -26.88
CA ASP A 373 22.71 24.64 -27.15
C ASP A 373 24.14 24.34 -27.63
N LYS A 374 24.41 24.66 -28.90
CA LYS A 374 25.74 24.51 -29.52
C LYS A 374 26.83 25.29 -28.80
N SER A 375 26.48 26.38 -28.11
CA SER A 375 27.46 27.19 -27.37
C SER A 375 28.10 26.42 -26.21
N LEU A 376 27.44 25.36 -25.73
CA LEU A 376 27.89 24.50 -24.64
C LEU A 376 28.75 23.32 -25.14
N TYR A 377 29.25 23.33 -26.37
CA TYR A 377 30.14 22.27 -26.85
C TYR A 377 31.37 22.87 -27.51
N GLU A 378 32.54 22.46 -27.04
CA GLU A 378 33.82 22.79 -27.64
C GLU A 378 34.56 21.51 -28.00
N ILE A 379 34.92 21.41 -29.28
CA ILE A 379 35.67 20.28 -29.79
C ILE A 379 37.15 20.69 -29.80
N THR A 380 37.99 19.92 -29.10
CA THR A 380 39.43 20.20 -29.03
C THR A 380 40.03 20.25 -30.44
N GLY A 381 40.72 21.34 -30.77
CA GLY A 381 41.33 21.58 -32.09
C GLY A 381 40.39 22.15 -33.17
N ALA A 382 39.07 22.08 -32.94
CA ALA A 382 38.02 22.58 -33.84
C ALA A 382 37.36 23.87 -33.32
N GLY A 383 37.38 24.08 -32.00
CA GLY A 383 36.78 25.21 -31.31
C GLY A 383 35.30 25.00 -30.98
N ASN A 384 34.66 26.08 -30.53
CA ASN A 384 33.26 26.04 -30.11
C ASN A 384 32.31 25.72 -31.27
N LEU A 385 31.39 24.78 -31.05
CA LEU A 385 30.48 24.24 -32.07
C LEU A 385 29.57 25.32 -32.67
N SER A 386 29.22 26.36 -31.91
CA SER A 386 28.42 27.49 -32.42
C SER A 386 29.11 28.28 -33.55
N LYS A 387 30.44 28.17 -33.68
CA LYS A 387 31.22 28.82 -34.74
C LYS A 387 31.40 27.96 -35.99
N ILE A 388 31.02 26.67 -35.94
CA ILE A 388 31.14 25.74 -37.06
C ILE A 388 29.85 25.78 -37.88
N LYS A 389 29.90 26.43 -39.05
CA LYS A 389 28.76 26.57 -39.95
C LYS A 389 28.28 25.20 -40.42
N GLY A 390 26.99 24.89 -40.28
CA GLY A 390 26.41 23.61 -40.69
C GLY A 390 26.48 22.50 -39.65
N ALA A 391 27.18 22.70 -38.53
CA ALA A 391 27.15 21.77 -37.42
C ALA A 391 25.77 21.75 -36.74
N SER A 392 25.36 20.62 -36.18
CA SER A 392 24.08 20.43 -35.49
C SER A 392 24.22 19.58 -34.23
N VAL A 393 23.26 19.74 -33.31
CA VAL A 393 23.11 18.93 -32.10
C VAL A 393 21.70 18.39 -32.12
N ALA A 394 21.56 17.07 -32.15
CA ALA A 394 20.28 16.39 -32.14
C ALA A 394 20.12 15.59 -30.85
N LEU A 395 18.91 15.54 -30.33
CA LEU A 395 18.58 14.78 -29.13
C LEU A 395 18.62 13.27 -29.44
N GLY A 396 19.24 12.49 -28.55
CA GLY A 396 19.07 11.04 -28.54
C GLY A 396 17.64 10.66 -28.13
N LYS A 397 17.21 9.43 -28.41
CA LYS A 397 15.81 8.99 -28.19
C LYS A 397 15.32 9.07 -26.73
N ASP A 398 16.23 9.11 -25.76
CA ASP A 398 15.98 8.98 -24.33
C ASP A 398 16.18 10.28 -23.53
N ASN A 399 16.49 11.39 -24.21
CA ASN A 399 16.90 12.66 -23.61
C ASN A 399 18.13 12.58 -22.69
N LYS A 400 18.86 11.45 -22.65
CA LYS A 400 20.11 11.28 -21.87
C LYS A 400 21.35 11.33 -22.75
N SER A 401 21.20 11.73 -24.01
CA SER A 401 22.31 11.85 -24.93
C SER A 401 22.03 12.87 -26.03
N VAL A 402 23.10 13.35 -26.65
CA VAL A 402 23.02 14.14 -27.89
C VAL A 402 23.97 13.61 -28.94
N VAL A 403 23.55 13.72 -30.20
CA VAL A 403 24.39 13.49 -31.38
C VAL A 403 24.75 14.83 -32.00
N ILE A 404 26.02 15.16 -31.91
CA ILE A 404 26.64 16.28 -32.60
C ILE A 404 27.01 15.80 -34.01
N THR A 405 26.59 16.52 -35.05
CA THR A 405 26.94 16.22 -36.44
C THR A 405 27.66 17.42 -37.06
N LEU A 406 28.83 17.19 -37.61
CA LEU A 406 29.60 18.17 -38.38
C LEU A 406 29.21 18.13 -39.87
N PRO A 407 29.41 19.24 -40.61
CA PRO A 407 29.11 19.25 -42.05
C PRO A 407 30.13 18.42 -42.84
N SER A 408 29.71 17.89 -44.00
CA SER A 408 30.49 16.97 -44.81
C SER A 408 31.79 17.53 -45.39
N ASP A 409 31.89 18.85 -45.50
CA ASP A 409 33.04 19.60 -45.98
C ASP A 409 33.99 20.04 -44.84
N TYR A 410 33.78 19.56 -43.62
CA TYR A 410 34.68 19.80 -42.50
C TYR A 410 35.97 18.97 -42.67
N THR A 411 37.08 19.63 -43.00
CA THR A 411 38.33 18.98 -43.45
C THR A 411 39.47 18.95 -42.43
N SER A 412 39.33 19.62 -41.28
CA SER A 412 40.24 19.39 -40.14
C SER A 412 40.05 17.95 -39.65
N ALA A 413 41.17 17.23 -39.50
CA ALA A 413 41.25 15.77 -39.42
C ALA A 413 40.05 15.08 -38.72
N PRO A 414 39.51 13.98 -39.29
CA PRO A 414 38.41 13.23 -38.69
C PRO A 414 38.78 12.85 -37.26
N PHE A 415 37.83 12.95 -36.33
CA PHE A 415 38.02 12.68 -34.90
C PHE A 415 38.95 11.48 -34.69
N ASN A 416 40.19 11.75 -34.30
CA ASN A 416 41.16 10.68 -34.07
C ASN A 416 41.67 10.66 -32.62
N THR A 417 41.47 11.73 -31.83
CA THR A 417 41.77 11.78 -30.38
C THR A 417 41.20 13.03 -29.66
N GLY A 418 40.02 13.54 -30.05
CA GLY A 418 39.51 14.82 -29.51
C GLY A 418 38.77 14.68 -28.18
N ASN A 419 39.22 15.35 -27.11
CA ASN A 419 38.38 15.62 -25.95
C ASN A 419 37.25 16.57 -26.39
N ILE A 420 36.01 16.25 -26.02
CA ILE A 420 34.91 17.22 -26.08
C ILE A 420 34.76 17.85 -24.71
N VAL A 421 34.72 19.18 -24.70
CA VAL A 421 34.38 19.95 -23.51
C VAL A 421 32.91 20.30 -23.61
N VAL A 422 32.14 19.84 -22.64
CA VAL A 422 30.74 20.19 -22.47
C VAL A 422 30.65 21.44 -21.58
N GLY A 423 29.65 22.29 -21.82
CA GLY A 423 29.39 23.48 -21.03
C GLY A 423 28.52 23.15 -19.82
N LYS A 424 28.11 24.19 -19.09
CA LYS A 424 27.27 24.03 -17.89
C LYS A 424 25.83 23.62 -18.26
N VAL A 425 25.63 22.33 -18.49
CA VAL A 425 24.34 21.71 -18.82
C VAL A 425 23.52 21.43 -17.56
N ALA A 426 22.20 21.33 -17.70
CA ALA A 426 21.28 21.03 -16.60
C ALA A 426 20.42 19.79 -16.92
N ASP A 427 20.00 19.10 -15.87
CA ASP A 427 19.00 18.04 -15.98
C ASP A 427 17.60 18.64 -16.23
N ALA A 428 16.62 17.78 -16.50
CA ALA A 428 15.24 18.20 -16.71
C ALA A 428 14.65 19.02 -15.54
N SER A 429 15.11 18.76 -14.31
CA SER A 429 14.67 19.41 -13.07
C SER A 429 15.39 20.73 -12.77
N GLY A 430 16.49 21.02 -13.48
CA GLY A 430 17.28 22.23 -13.36
C GLY A 430 18.50 22.18 -12.48
N ASN A 431 18.94 21.00 -12.03
CA ASN A 431 20.24 20.90 -11.38
C ASN A 431 21.34 20.94 -12.46
N PHE A 432 22.36 21.76 -12.24
CA PHE A 432 23.44 21.96 -13.21
C PHE A 432 24.60 21.01 -12.94
N ALA A 433 25.17 20.43 -14.00
CA ALA A 433 26.40 19.66 -13.93
C ALA A 433 27.56 20.48 -13.34
N ALA A 434 28.41 19.83 -12.55
CA ALA A 434 29.63 20.44 -12.03
C ALA A 434 30.66 20.65 -13.15
N LEU A 435 31.37 21.78 -13.13
CA LEU A 435 32.35 22.14 -14.17
C LEU A 435 33.48 21.10 -14.36
N ALA A 436 33.84 20.37 -13.31
CA ALA A 436 34.88 19.35 -13.35
C ALA A 436 34.46 18.05 -14.07
N ASN A 437 33.15 17.86 -14.33
CA ASN A 437 32.59 16.65 -14.92
C ASN A 437 32.27 16.80 -16.41
N LEU A 438 32.86 17.80 -17.08
CA LEU A 438 32.45 18.19 -18.43
C LEU A 438 33.47 17.84 -19.53
N ASP A 439 34.62 17.31 -19.16
CA ASP A 439 35.61 16.81 -20.11
C ASP A 439 35.32 15.34 -20.39
N ALA A 440 34.92 15.02 -21.62
CA ALA A 440 34.80 13.64 -22.07
C ALA A 440 35.87 13.33 -23.12
N VAL A 441 36.70 12.34 -22.84
CA VAL A 441 37.58 11.75 -23.86
C VAL A 441 36.70 10.98 -24.82
N ALA A 442 36.63 11.42 -26.08
CA ALA A 442 35.82 10.72 -27.06
C ALA A 442 36.53 9.45 -27.52
N THR A 443 35.89 8.29 -27.38
CA THR A 443 36.38 7.01 -27.92
C THR A 443 35.79 6.75 -29.31
N SER A 444 36.42 5.89 -30.11
CA SER A 444 35.86 5.51 -31.41
C SER A 444 34.59 4.69 -31.24
N ASP A 445 33.60 4.92 -32.11
CA ASP A 445 32.39 4.11 -32.25
C ASP A 445 32.77 2.69 -32.65
N ALA A 446 32.82 1.81 -31.65
CA ALA A 446 33.12 0.41 -31.83
C ALA A 446 31.86 -0.37 -32.20
N THR A 447 32.05 -1.58 -32.76
CA THR A 447 30.97 -2.55 -32.88
C THR A 447 30.38 -2.82 -31.50
N PRO A 448 29.04 -2.79 -31.33
CA PRO A 448 28.39 -3.08 -30.05
C PRO A 448 28.90 -4.39 -29.44
N SER A 449 29.14 -4.41 -28.13
CA SER A 449 29.58 -5.56 -27.34
C SER A 449 28.57 -5.81 -26.22
N VAL A 450 28.29 -7.08 -25.92
CA VAL A 450 27.56 -7.44 -24.69
C VAL A 450 28.53 -7.32 -23.51
N LEU A 451 28.09 -6.70 -22.42
CA LEU A 451 28.85 -6.64 -21.18
C LEU A 451 28.87 -8.05 -20.58
N ALA A 452 30.02 -8.72 -20.64
CA ALA A 452 30.20 -10.07 -20.11
C ALA A 452 30.81 -10.04 -18.70
N GLY A 453 30.32 -10.91 -17.82
CA GLY A 453 30.95 -11.19 -16.53
C GLY A 453 32.10 -12.19 -16.71
N GLY A 454 33.32 -11.70 -16.94
CA GLY A 454 34.49 -12.55 -17.10
C GLY A 454 35.13 -12.97 -15.77
N SER A 455 35.52 -14.25 -15.65
CA SER A 455 36.43 -14.77 -14.60
C SER A 455 37.91 -14.42 -14.84
N SER A 456 38.22 -13.66 -15.89
CA SER A 456 39.58 -13.26 -16.27
C SER A 456 39.82 -11.79 -15.92
N SER A 457 40.84 -11.56 -15.10
CA SER A 457 41.14 -10.36 -14.33
C SER A 457 41.61 -9.11 -15.11
N SER A 458 40.92 -8.69 -16.18
CA SER A 458 41.27 -7.42 -16.85
C SER A 458 40.12 -6.51 -17.27
N ASP A 459 38.88 -7.00 -17.37
CA ASP A 459 37.73 -6.23 -17.83
C ASP A 459 36.45 -6.60 -17.04
N ILE A 460 36.51 -6.53 -15.71
CA ILE A 460 35.42 -7.01 -14.87
C ILE A 460 34.38 -5.89 -14.64
N HIS A 461 33.13 -6.14 -15.06
CA HIS A 461 31.94 -5.34 -14.73
C HIS A 461 31.15 -6.02 -13.60
N THR A 462 31.76 -6.15 -12.42
CA THR A 462 31.31 -6.97 -11.28
C THR A 462 29.98 -6.54 -10.65
N ASP A 463 29.58 -5.28 -10.81
CA ASP A 463 28.41 -4.70 -10.14
C ASP A 463 27.14 -4.66 -11.01
N VAL A 464 27.22 -4.97 -12.30
CA VAL A 464 26.08 -4.84 -13.22
C VAL A 464 25.10 -6.01 -13.07
N LEU A 465 25.64 -7.18 -12.75
CA LEU A 465 24.92 -8.42 -12.51
C LEU A 465 25.65 -9.15 -11.38
N ALA A 466 25.12 -9.05 -10.16
CA ALA A 466 25.67 -9.75 -9.00
C ALA A 466 25.97 -11.22 -9.36
N ASN A 467 27.22 -11.65 -9.10
CA ASN A 467 27.83 -12.97 -9.39
C ASN A 467 28.49 -13.18 -10.76
N GLY A 468 28.82 -12.14 -11.53
CA GLY A 468 29.66 -12.31 -12.72
C GLY A 468 28.95 -13.04 -13.88
N ALA A 469 27.62 -12.96 -13.93
CA ALA A 469 26.82 -13.47 -15.03
C ALA A 469 26.73 -12.45 -16.17
N SER A 470 26.72 -12.91 -17.43
CA SER A 470 26.48 -12.04 -18.60
C SER A 470 24.98 -11.89 -18.92
N VAL A 471 24.16 -12.84 -18.47
CA VAL A 471 22.71 -12.91 -18.72
C VAL A 471 22.02 -13.49 -17.48
N VAL A 472 20.89 -12.92 -17.08
CA VAL A 472 20.11 -13.36 -15.91
C VAL A 472 18.69 -13.71 -16.32
N LEU A 473 18.18 -14.82 -15.80
CA LEU A 473 16.76 -15.19 -15.87
C LEU A 473 16.02 -14.47 -14.74
N THR A 474 15.06 -13.62 -15.11
CA THR A 474 14.28 -12.77 -14.18
C THR A 474 12.86 -13.30 -13.93
N SER A 475 12.39 -14.17 -14.82
CA SER A 475 11.19 -15.02 -14.68
C SER A 475 11.40 -16.27 -15.54
N ALA A 476 10.57 -17.31 -15.38
CA ALA A 476 10.61 -18.55 -16.17
C ALA A 476 10.56 -18.39 -17.71
N ASP A 477 10.36 -17.17 -18.21
CA ASP A 477 10.27 -16.83 -19.62
C ASP A 477 11.00 -15.53 -19.99
N THR A 478 11.73 -14.88 -19.07
CA THR A 478 12.30 -13.54 -19.33
C THR A 478 13.75 -13.45 -18.90
N ILE A 479 14.62 -13.06 -19.83
CA ILE A 479 16.04 -12.80 -19.56
C ILE A 479 16.37 -11.31 -19.58
N GLU A 480 17.45 -10.96 -18.90
CA GLU A 480 18.04 -9.64 -18.82
C GLU A 480 19.54 -9.70 -19.10
N PHE A 481 20.03 -8.79 -19.94
CA PHE A 481 21.46 -8.60 -20.21
C PHE A 481 21.76 -7.14 -20.60
N TYR A 482 23.04 -6.78 -20.70
CA TYR A 482 23.46 -5.40 -20.96
C TYR A 482 24.39 -5.32 -22.16
N ILE A 483 24.16 -4.35 -23.05
CA ILE A 483 25.04 -4.01 -24.16
C ILE A 483 25.76 -2.72 -23.82
N GLU A 484 27.06 -2.63 -24.06
CA GLU A 484 27.84 -1.42 -23.81
C GLU A 484 27.29 -0.22 -24.60
N GLY A 485 27.19 0.95 -23.95
CA GLY A 485 26.73 2.20 -24.56
C GLY A 485 25.21 2.31 -24.77
N HIS A 486 24.77 3.50 -25.18
CA HIS A 486 23.38 3.75 -25.59
C HIS A 486 23.17 3.26 -27.04
N GLN A 487 22.36 2.23 -27.22
CA GLN A 487 22.04 1.68 -28.54
C GLN A 487 20.84 2.40 -29.16
N ALA A 488 20.84 2.59 -30.48
CA ALA A 488 19.71 3.16 -31.21
C ALA A 488 18.58 2.17 -31.42
N ASN A 489 18.94 0.89 -31.59
CA ASN A 489 18.03 -0.22 -31.84
C ASN A 489 18.65 -1.54 -31.39
N VAL A 490 17.82 -2.42 -30.84
CA VAL A 490 18.10 -3.85 -30.66
C VAL A 490 16.95 -4.60 -31.31
N ASP A 491 17.23 -5.33 -32.38
CA ASP A 491 16.25 -6.07 -33.15
C ASP A 491 16.02 -7.45 -32.54
N GLY A 492 14.96 -7.59 -31.75
CA GLY A 492 14.59 -8.85 -31.11
C GLY A 492 14.27 -9.98 -32.10
N THR A 493 13.96 -9.68 -33.37
CA THR A 493 13.72 -10.73 -34.38
C THR A 493 15.00 -11.44 -34.82
N LYS A 494 16.15 -10.84 -34.52
CA LYS A 494 17.48 -11.39 -34.78
C LYS A 494 18.17 -11.91 -33.52
N LEU A 495 17.51 -11.85 -32.37
CA LEU A 495 17.97 -12.47 -31.13
C LEU A 495 17.34 -13.85 -31.02
N THR A 496 18.14 -14.88 -30.77
CA THR A 496 17.67 -16.25 -30.57
C THR A 496 18.27 -16.83 -29.30
N TYR A 497 17.51 -17.66 -28.61
CA TYR A 497 18.01 -18.61 -27.62
C TYR A 497 17.68 -20.01 -28.12
N ASN A 498 18.69 -20.83 -28.41
CA ASN A 498 18.52 -22.16 -29.02
C ASN A 498 17.55 -22.12 -30.23
N ASP A 499 17.80 -21.22 -31.18
CA ASP A 499 16.96 -20.95 -32.37
C ASP A 499 15.52 -20.43 -32.10
N VAL A 500 15.12 -20.24 -30.85
CA VAL A 500 13.82 -19.64 -30.50
C VAL A 500 13.98 -18.13 -30.42
N THR A 501 13.08 -17.38 -31.06
CA THR A 501 13.06 -15.91 -30.96
C THR A 501 12.19 -15.45 -29.78
N PRO A 502 12.54 -14.33 -29.13
CA PRO A 502 11.71 -13.76 -28.08
C PRO A 502 10.38 -13.25 -28.67
N GLN A 503 9.30 -13.43 -27.92
CA GLN A 503 7.98 -12.85 -28.22
C GLN A 503 7.99 -11.32 -28.14
N SER A 504 8.82 -10.76 -27.25
CA SER A 504 8.99 -9.32 -27.13
C SER A 504 10.36 -8.97 -26.57
N ILE A 505 10.86 -7.80 -26.96
CA ILE A 505 12.08 -7.21 -26.41
C ILE A 505 11.77 -5.78 -25.95
N SER A 506 12.37 -5.38 -24.84
CA SER A 506 12.37 -4.00 -24.39
C SER A 506 13.79 -3.57 -24.02
N THR A 507 14.07 -2.30 -24.24
CA THR A 507 15.40 -1.73 -24.01
C THR A 507 15.30 -0.46 -23.20
N SER A 508 16.22 -0.29 -22.24
CA SER A 508 16.34 0.94 -21.47
C SER A 508 17.80 1.32 -21.28
N HIS A 509 18.13 2.60 -21.35
CA HIS A 509 19.49 3.06 -21.05
C HIS A 509 19.68 3.24 -19.56
N VAL A 510 20.72 2.58 -19.06
CA VAL A 510 21.10 2.52 -17.65
C VAL A 510 22.54 3.00 -17.49
N VAL A 511 22.88 3.33 -16.27
CA VAL A 511 24.25 3.62 -15.86
C VAL A 511 24.69 2.50 -14.94
N VAL A 512 25.84 1.91 -15.24
CA VAL A 512 26.34 0.70 -14.58
C VAL A 512 27.76 0.97 -14.05
N ASP A 513 28.13 0.34 -12.94
CA ASP A 513 29.46 0.54 -12.35
C ASP A 513 30.52 -0.26 -13.14
N ASN A 514 31.67 0.38 -13.39
CA ASN A 514 32.72 -0.16 -14.25
C ASN A 514 33.74 -1.03 -13.50
N GLY A 515 33.29 -1.80 -12.49
CA GLY A 515 33.97 -2.83 -11.67
C GLY A 515 35.44 -2.65 -11.22
N ASP A 516 36.35 -2.28 -12.12
CA ASP A 516 37.79 -2.10 -11.90
C ASP A 516 38.29 -0.65 -12.10
N LYS A 517 37.50 0.24 -12.71
CA LYS A 517 37.83 1.66 -12.88
C LYS A 517 36.81 2.48 -12.09
N SER A 518 37.29 3.42 -11.27
CA SER A 518 36.45 4.37 -10.52
C SER A 518 35.69 5.31 -11.46
N GLY A 519 34.64 4.80 -12.11
CA GLY A 519 33.84 5.47 -13.12
C GLY A 519 32.56 4.71 -13.45
N LYS A 520 31.52 5.46 -13.81
CA LYS A 520 30.23 4.94 -14.28
C LYS A 520 30.28 4.74 -15.80
N LEU A 521 29.66 3.68 -16.31
CA LEU A 521 29.54 3.37 -17.73
C LEU A 521 28.07 3.45 -18.17
N ALA A 522 27.82 3.97 -19.35
CA ALA A 522 26.49 3.91 -19.99
C ALA A 522 26.29 2.55 -20.65
N ALA A 523 25.12 1.94 -20.46
CA ALA A 523 24.76 0.66 -21.06
C ALA A 523 23.29 0.64 -21.49
N THR A 524 22.98 -0.26 -22.42
CA THR A 524 21.60 -0.59 -22.82
C THR A 524 21.21 -1.90 -22.16
N LYS A 525 20.33 -1.81 -21.16
CA LYS A 525 19.64 -2.97 -20.59
C LYS A 525 18.67 -3.51 -21.61
N VAL A 526 18.74 -4.80 -21.87
CA VAL A 526 17.85 -5.54 -22.76
C VAL A 526 17.07 -6.54 -21.91
N VAL A 527 15.74 -6.49 -22.00
CA VAL A 527 14.83 -7.47 -21.39
C VAL A 527 14.10 -8.18 -22.52
N ALA A 528 14.35 -9.48 -22.66
CA ALA A 528 13.78 -10.31 -23.72
C ALA A 528 12.87 -11.37 -23.11
N LYS A 529 11.61 -11.39 -23.57
CA LYS A 529 10.58 -12.34 -23.12
C LYS A 529 10.32 -13.39 -24.19
N PHE A 530 10.42 -14.65 -23.81
CA PHE A 530 10.22 -15.84 -24.63
C PHE A 530 8.86 -16.48 -24.33
N ALA A 531 8.55 -17.58 -25.04
CA ALA A 531 7.39 -18.39 -24.70
C ALA A 531 7.61 -19.10 -23.35
N LYS A 532 6.53 -19.32 -22.59
CA LYS A 532 6.59 -20.09 -21.34
C LYS A 532 7.18 -21.49 -21.60
N GLY A 533 8.14 -21.90 -20.77
CA GLY A 533 8.84 -23.19 -20.91
C GLY A 533 10.02 -23.18 -21.88
N THR A 534 10.47 -22.00 -22.36
CA THR A 534 11.68 -21.88 -23.19
C THR A 534 12.95 -22.18 -22.40
N PHE A 535 12.98 -21.80 -21.12
CA PHE A 535 14.11 -22.06 -20.21
C PHE A 535 13.79 -23.30 -19.37
N GLY A 536 14.75 -24.22 -19.28
CA GLY A 536 14.64 -25.44 -18.49
C GLY A 536 14.81 -25.20 -16.98
N THR A 537 14.59 -26.26 -16.19
CA THR A 537 14.51 -26.26 -14.72
C THR A 537 15.84 -26.43 -13.99
N ALA A 538 16.93 -26.61 -14.73
CA ALA A 538 18.30 -26.65 -14.22
C ALA A 538 19.21 -25.85 -15.16
N ALA A 539 20.29 -25.28 -14.61
CA ALA A 539 21.36 -24.53 -15.27
C ALA A 539 21.20 -24.45 -16.79
N VAL A 540 20.67 -23.31 -17.26
CA VAL A 540 20.22 -23.13 -18.64
C VAL A 540 21.44 -23.11 -19.58
N ASP A 541 21.85 -24.28 -20.03
CA ASP A 541 22.85 -24.47 -21.08
C ASP A 541 22.17 -24.16 -22.41
N GLY A 542 22.63 -23.12 -23.09
CA GLY A 542 22.05 -22.72 -24.37
C GLY A 542 22.68 -21.48 -24.96
N ASP A 543 22.63 -21.42 -26.28
CA ASP A 543 23.26 -20.38 -27.07
C ASP A 543 22.28 -19.21 -27.24
N LEU A 544 22.53 -18.12 -26.52
CA LEU A 544 21.89 -16.83 -26.78
C LEU A 544 22.71 -16.13 -27.88
N GLU A 545 22.11 -15.85 -29.03
CA GLU A 545 22.85 -15.33 -30.19
C GLU A 545 22.12 -14.21 -30.92
N PHE A 546 22.88 -13.28 -31.50
CA PHE A 546 22.38 -12.42 -32.56
C PHE A 546 22.70 -13.05 -33.91
N THR A 547 21.67 -13.36 -34.72
CA THR A 547 21.80 -14.18 -35.93
C THR A 547 22.19 -13.42 -37.20
N ALA A 548 22.29 -12.08 -37.14
CA ALA A 548 22.64 -11.27 -38.29
C ALA A 548 23.26 -9.92 -37.92
N THR A 549 24.08 -9.39 -38.83
CA THR A 549 24.57 -8.01 -38.76
C THR A 549 23.41 -6.99 -38.76
N GLY A 550 23.62 -5.89 -38.03
CA GLY A 550 22.59 -4.88 -37.81
C GLY A 550 21.44 -5.35 -36.91
N ALA A 551 21.65 -6.42 -36.13
CA ALA A 551 20.78 -6.74 -35.00
C ALA A 551 20.88 -5.66 -33.92
N VAL A 552 22.04 -5.04 -33.77
CA VAL A 552 22.24 -3.89 -32.90
C VAL A 552 22.82 -2.73 -33.71
N THR A 553 22.30 -1.53 -33.49
CA THR A 553 22.84 -0.31 -34.11
C THR A 553 23.13 0.74 -33.05
N THR A 554 24.31 1.35 -33.11
CA THR A 554 24.68 2.45 -32.21
C THR A 554 23.91 3.73 -32.58
N GLN A 555 23.85 4.70 -31.67
CA GLN A 555 23.27 6.03 -31.94
C GLN A 555 23.97 6.79 -33.08
N LEU A 556 25.19 6.42 -33.44
CA LEU A 556 25.91 7.01 -34.56
C LEU A 556 25.64 6.31 -35.90
N GLY A 557 24.98 5.15 -35.86
CA GLY A 557 24.55 4.36 -37.01
C GLY A 557 25.49 3.21 -37.37
N THR A 558 26.47 2.89 -36.52
CA THR A 558 27.31 1.70 -36.70
C THR A 558 26.46 0.47 -36.39
N ALA A 559 26.23 -0.33 -37.43
CA ALA A 559 25.58 -1.62 -37.31
C ALA A 559 26.63 -2.66 -36.91
N GLY A 560 26.29 -3.48 -35.92
CA GLY A 560 27.10 -4.64 -35.58
C GLY A 560 26.24 -5.86 -35.31
N GLN A 561 26.92 -6.99 -35.25
CA GLN A 561 26.46 -8.17 -34.56
C GLN A 561 27.31 -8.22 -33.29
N PRO A 562 26.75 -7.97 -32.09
CA PRO A 562 27.50 -8.16 -30.86
C PRO A 562 27.99 -9.62 -30.82
N GLY A 563 29.29 -9.83 -31.04
CA GLY A 563 29.88 -11.17 -31.18
C GLY A 563 30.40 -11.55 -32.58
N ASP A 564 30.90 -10.61 -33.40
CA ASP A 564 31.59 -10.89 -34.69
C ASP A 564 32.90 -11.74 -34.59
N ALA A 565 33.09 -12.46 -33.48
CA ALA A 565 33.95 -13.62 -33.39
C ALA A 565 33.20 -14.72 -32.62
N ASP A 566 32.38 -15.48 -33.36
CA ASP A 566 31.72 -16.73 -32.95
C ASP A 566 30.86 -16.65 -31.67
N SER A 567 29.58 -16.31 -31.89
CA SER A 567 28.47 -16.29 -30.94
C SER A 567 28.63 -15.39 -29.70
N LEU A 568 27.51 -14.92 -29.16
CA LEU A 568 27.46 -14.58 -27.74
C LEU A 568 27.48 -15.94 -27.00
N THR A 569 28.58 -16.70 -27.16
CA THR A 569 28.75 -17.91 -26.38
C THR A 569 28.89 -17.41 -24.96
N VAL A 570 27.94 -17.79 -24.12
CA VAL A 570 28.13 -17.76 -22.68
C VAL A 570 29.20 -18.82 -22.40
N VAL A 571 30.48 -18.51 -22.68
CA VAL A 571 31.59 -19.46 -22.54
C VAL A 571 31.76 -19.75 -21.06
N GLY A 572 31.17 -20.85 -20.61
CA GLY A 572 31.48 -21.48 -19.32
C GLY A 572 30.77 -20.94 -18.08
N GLY A 573 29.63 -20.25 -18.20
CA GLY A 573 28.82 -19.88 -17.04
C GLY A 573 27.41 -19.48 -17.45
N GLY A 574 26.51 -20.46 -17.56
CA GLY A 574 25.15 -20.35 -18.11
C GLY A 574 24.28 -19.21 -17.58
N ILE A 575 23.09 -19.03 -18.16
CA ILE A 575 22.12 -18.01 -17.69
C ILE A 575 21.89 -18.25 -16.20
N VAL A 576 22.13 -17.22 -15.38
CA VAL A 576 21.96 -17.35 -13.94
C VAL A 576 20.49 -17.22 -13.60
N ASP A 577 19.96 -18.25 -12.96
CA ASP A 577 18.61 -18.27 -12.42
C ASP A 577 18.51 -17.42 -11.16
N LYS A 578 17.60 -16.44 -11.16
CA LYS A 578 17.24 -15.63 -9.99
C LYS A 578 15.77 -15.78 -9.61
N THR A 579 15.09 -16.77 -10.17
CA THR A 579 13.67 -17.00 -9.96
C THR A 579 13.51 -18.02 -8.85
N ALA A 580 12.65 -17.72 -7.87
CA ALA A 580 12.34 -18.70 -6.84
C ALA A 580 11.40 -19.78 -7.40
N PRO A 581 11.50 -21.02 -6.91
CA PRO A 581 10.60 -22.08 -7.33
C PRO A 581 9.16 -21.71 -6.97
N VAL A 582 8.22 -22.05 -7.84
CA VAL A 582 6.78 -21.85 -7.60
C VAL A 582 6.03 -23.18 -7.68
N ILE A 583 4.98 -23.32 -6.88
CA ILE A 583 4.10 -24.50 -6.98
C ILE A 583 3.39 -24.49 -8.33
N VAL A 584 3.55 -25.57 -9.11
CA VAL A 584 2.93 -25.68 -10.44
C VAL A 584 1.46 -26.06 -10.29
N LYS A 585 0.59 -25.15 -10.73
CA LYS A 585 -0.85 -25.41 -10.95
C LYS A 585 -1.05 -25.93 -12.37
N ASP A 586 -1.95 -26.90 -12.55
CA ASP A 586 -2.30 -27.37 -13.89
C ASP A 586 -3.02 -26.26 -14.69
N LEU A 587 -2.63 -26.11 -15.96
CA LEU A 587 -2.99 -25.00 -16.84
C LEU A 587 -4.42 -25.08 -17.37
N GLU A 588 -5.10 -26.23 -17.29
CA GLU A 588 -6.41 -26.38 -17.93
C GLU A 588 -7.58 -25.97 -17.03
N ASN A 589 -7.46 -26.07 -15.69
CA ASN A 589 -8.64 -25.90 -14.80
C ASN A 589 -8.43 -24.98 -13.58
N ASN A 590 -7.28 -24.30 -13.44
CA ASN A 590 -6.97 -23.38 -12.33
C ASN A 590 -7.24 -23.98 -10.91
N THR A 591 -7.18 -25.30 -10.81
CA THR A 591 -7.32 -26.11 -9.60
C THR A 591 -5.97 -26.76 -9.30
N LEU A 592 -5.65 -26.92 -8.01
CA LEU A 592 -4.37 -27.46 -7.55
C LEU A 592 -4.37 -28.99 -7.71
N PHE A 593 -4.14 -29.49 -8.93
CA PHE A 593 -4.16 -30.93 -9.23
C PHE A 593 -2.89 -31.70 -8.83
N ASN A 594 -1.86 -31.05 -8.27
CA ASN A 594 -0.54 -31.67 -8.08
C ASN A 594 -0.14 -31.85 -6.62
N VAL A 595 -1.09 -31.77 -5.68
CA VAL A 595 -0.88 -32.20 -4.29
C VAL A 595 -1.73 -33.44 -4.07
N VAL A 596 -1.18 -34.60 -4.38
CA VAL A 596 -1.93 -35.88 -4.35
C VAL A 596 -1.65 -36.57 -3.02
N ALA A 597 -2.71 -36.87 -2.28
CA ALA A 597 -2.70 -37.81 -1.18
C ALA A 597 -2.90 -39.23 -1.73
N MET A 598 -1.96 -40.13 -1.50
CA MET A 598 -2.00 -41.51 -1.99
C MET A 598 -1.94 -42.49 -0.81
N ASP A 599 -2.83 -43.49 -0.83
CA ASP A 599 -2.66 -44.79 -0.17
C ASP A 599 -1.90 -45.69 -1.16
N LEU A 600 -0.90 -46.45 -0.68
CA LEU A 600 -0.01 -47.23 -1.53
C LEU A 600 -0.76 -48.45 -2.09
N PHE A 601 -1.37 -48.29 -3.28
CA PHE A 601 -1.94 -49.42 -4.03
C PHE A 601 -0.86 -50.41 -4.49
N ASP A 602 -1.14 -51.70 -4.29
CA ASP A 602 -0.56 -52.76 -5.12
C ASP A 602 -1.34 -52.79 -6.45
N ASN A 603 -0.97 -51.96 -7.44
CA ASN A 603 -1.47 -52.18 -8.81
C ASN A 603 -0.55 -51.68 -9.94
N THR A 604 -0.38 -52.59 -10.89
CA THR A 604 0.37 -52.58 -12.15
C THR A 604 -0.25 -51.76 -13.30
N ASP A 605 -1.28 -50.93 -13.07
CA ASP A 605 -2.12 -50.36 -14.15
C ASP A 605 -1.97 -48.84 -14.38
N PHE A 606 -0.84 -48.23 -14.00
CA PHE A 606 -0.45 -46.94 -14.59
C PHE A 606 0.19 -47.18 -15.96
N ALA A 607 -0.58 -46.91 -17.02
CA ALA A 607 -0.22 -47.22 -18.41
C ALA A 607 1.02 -46.49 -18.98
N ASP A 608 1.76 -45.71 -18.17
CA ASP A 608 3.01 -45.07 -18.55
C ASP A 608 4.17 -45.46 -17.60
N GLY A 609 4.55 -46.74 -17.59
CA GLY A 609 5.94 -47.15 -17.29
C GLY A 609 6.54 -46.87 -15.89
N PHE A 610 5.75 -46.49 -14.89
CA PHE A 610 6.23 -46.34 -13.51
C PHE A 610 6.17 -47.69 -12.77
N ALA A 611 7.31 -48.36 -12.64
CA ALA A 611 7.43 -49.54 -11.79
C ALA A 611 7.65 -49.11 -10.34
N PHE A 612 6.66 -49.31 -9.46
CA PHE A 612 6.83 -49.12 -8.03
C PHE A 612 7.51 -50.37 -7.43
N THR A 613 8.73 -50.20 -6.93
CA THR A 613 9.46 -51.25 -6.18
C THR A 613 9.51 -50.88 -4.71
N ASP A 614 8.67 -51.56 -3.93
CA ASP A 614 8.96 -52.03 -2.57
C ASP A 614 9.19 -50.93 -1.50
N ILE A 615 8.19 -50.06 -1.26
CA ILE A 615 7.91 -49.64 0.13
C ILE A 615 7.02 -50.71 0.72
N ALA A 616 7.50 -51.38 1.75
CA ALA A 616 6.66 -52.18 2.62
C ALA A 616 5.65 -51.28 3.37
N SER A 617 4.46 -51.09 2.82
CA SER A 617 3.24 -51.02 3.62
C SER A 617 2.20 -51.95 3.00
N GLU A 618 2.07 -53.13 3.60
CA GLU A 618 1.00 -54.10 3.35
C GLU A 618 -0.36 -53.60 3.88
N THR A 619 -0.58 -52.28 3.91
CA THR A 619 -1.71 -51.64 4.59
C THR A 619 -2.45 -50.76 3.60
N ASN A 620 -3.13 -51.37 2.63
CA ASN A 620 -4.28 -50.74 1.97
C ASN A 620 -5.37 -50.50 3.03
N ASP A 621 -5.13 -49.56 3.93
CA ASP A 621 -5.90 -49.31 5.15
C ASP A 621 -6.82 -48.10 5.02
N GLY A 622 -6.81 -47.45 3.86
CA GLY A 622 -7.59 -46.26 3.58
C GLY A 622 -7.10 -45.09 4.41
N ILE A 623 -5.78 -44.91 4.57
CA ILE A 623 -5.16 -43.76 5.22
C ILE A 623 -4.17 -43.11 4.26
N VAL A 624 -4.16 -41.77 4.23
CA VAL A 624 -3.17 -41.02 3.44
C VAL A 624 -1.76 -41.26 3.99
N ASP A 625 -0.91 -41.89 3.17
CA ASP A 625 0.48 -42.20 3.51
C ASP A 625 1.48 -41.18 2.92
N THR A 626 1.22 -40.72 1.70
CA THR A 626 2.14 -39.84 0.95
C THR A 626 1.42 -38.65 0.33
N ILE A 627 2.02 -37.46 0.45
CA ILE A 627 1.63 -36.24 -0.28
C ILE A 627 2.74 -35.84 -1.24
N ARG A 628 2.45 -35.81 -2.55
CA ARG A 628 3.41 -35.37 -3.59
C ARG A 628 3.06 -33.97 -4.09
N ILE A 629 4.03 -33.06 -4.18
CA ILE A 629 3.87 -31.64 -4.59
C ILE A 629 4.77 -31.35 -5.79
N LYS A 630 4.23 -30.80 -6.88
CA LYS A 630 5.04 -30.36 -8.03
C LYS A 630 5.45 -28.88 -7.94
N VAL A 631 6.71 -28.59 -8.20
CA VAL A 631 7.29 -27.24 -8.29
C VAL A 631 7.72 -26.92 -9.73
N SER A 632 8.03 -25.65 -10.00
CA SER A 632 8.37 -25.16 -11.34
C SER A 632 9.71 -25.62 -11.85
N GLU A 633 10.57 -26.10 -10.95
CA GLU A 633 11.98 -26.39 -11.17
C GLU A 633 12.54 -27.30 -10.08
N ASP A 634 13.78 -27.77 -10.26
CA ASP A 634 14.43 -28.65 -9.29
C ASP A 634 14.68 -27.92 -7.97
N VAL A 635 14.15 -28.49 -6.88
CA VAL A 635 14.39 -28.00 -5.52
C VAL A 635 15.63 -28.65 -4.95
N ASP A 636 16.51 -27.84 -4.34
CA ASP A 636 17.67 -28.30 -3.58
C ASP A 636 17.17 -29.18 -2.43
N ALA A 637 17.52 -30.46 -2.49
CA ALA A 637 17.07 -31.46 -1.54
C ALA A 637 17.52 -31.13 -0.10
N ALA A 638 18.63 -30.38 0.06
CA ALA A 638 19.11 -29.93 1.36
C ALA A 638 18.22 -28.84 1.99
N SER A 639 17.36 -28.18 1.21
CA SER A 639 16.39 -27.19 1.70
C SER A 639 15.10 -27.83 2.25
N ILE A 640 14.91 -29.13 2.05
CA ILE A 640 13.72 -29.89 2.46
C ILE A 640 13.98 -30.66 3.75
N SER A 641 13.01 -30.59 4.68
CA SER A 641 13.01 -31.36 5.93
C SER A 641 11.60 -31.64 6.41
N THR A 642 11.44 -32.53 7.39
CA THR A 642 10.15 -32.80 8.05
C THR A 642 9.55 -31.57 8.75
N THR A 643 10.35 -30.53 9.00
CA THR A 643 9.89 -29.28 9.61
C THR A 643 9.57 -28.18 8.59
N THR A 644 9.90 -28.42 7.31
CA THR A 644 9.68 -27.46 6.22
C THR A 644 8.19 -27.30 5.92
N PHE A 645 7.37 -28.33 6.19
CA PHE A 645 5.94 -28.35 5.91
C PHE A 645 5.10 -28.63 7.15
N THR A 646 3.87 -28.11 7.16
CA THR A 646 2.80 -28.57 8.05
C THR A 646 1.64 -29.07 7.22
N VAL A 647 1.08 -30.21 7.62
CA VAL A 647 -0.06 -30.86 6.95
C VAL A 647 -1.21 -30.97 7.95
N GLU A 648 -2.35 -30.37 7.64
CA GLU A 648 -3.50 -30.33 8.53
C GLU A 648 -4.02 -31.74 8.87
N GLY A 649 -4.02 -32.10 10.15
CA GLY A 649 -4.47 -33.42 10.61
C GLY A 649 -3.40 -34.52 10.53
N PHE A 650 -2.21 -34.21 10.02
CA PHE A 650 -1.12 -35.18 9.85
C PHE A 650 0.20 -34.71 10.47
N LYS A 651 1.03 -35.68 10.84
CA LYS A 651 2.43 -35.48 11.21
C LYS A 651 3.30 -35.88 10.02
N VAL A 652 4.12 -34.97 9.54
CA VAL A 652 5.14 -35.27 8.51
C VAL A 652 6.27 -36.07 9.16
N ILE A 653 6.51 -37.30 8.68
CA ILE A 653 7.54 -38.20 9.18
C ILE A 653 8.75 -38.30 8.26
N ALA A 654 8.58 -37.99 6.97
CA ALA A 654 9.68 -37.78 6.02
C ALA A 654 9.30 -36.70 5.00
N ALA A 655 10.30 -36.00 4.47
CA ALA A 655 10.14 -35.07 3.37
C ALA A 655 11.41 -35.12 2.51
N TYR A 656 11.26 -35.25 1.19
CA TYR A 656 12.38 -35.30 0.24
C TYR A 656 11.92 -34.85 -1.15
N SER A 657 12.86 -34.42 -1.99
CA SER A 657 12.63 -34.17 -3.41
C SER A 657 12.99 -35.39 -4.27
N ASP A 658 12.34 -35.50 -5.43
CA ASP A 658 12.72 -36.44 -6.50
C ASP A 658 12.50 -35.87 -7.91
N ASP A 659 13.17 -36.50 -8.88
CA ASP A 659 12.90 -36.29 -10.30
C ASP A 659 11.71 -37.15 -10.75
N SER A 660 11.15 -36.82 -11.92
CA SER A 660 10.02 -37.54 -12.52
C SER A 660 10.23 -39.05 -12.72
N LYS A 661 11.38 -39.63 -12.38
CA LYS A 661 11.77 -41.02 -12.71
C LYS A 661 11.99 -41.89 -11.48
N ARG A 662 11.75 -41.37 -10.27
CA ARG A 662 12.03 -42.11 -9.04
C ARG A 662 10.79 -42.81 -8.46
N VAL A 663 11.05 -44.00 -7.94
CA VAL A 663 10.10 -44.87 -7.25
C VAL A 663 9.85 -44.31 -5.85
N ILE A 664 8.57 -44.15 -5.48
CA ILE A 664 8.14 -43.85 -4.10
C ILE A 664 8.78 -44.91 -3.18
N GLY A 665 9.72 -44.51 -2.31
CA GLY A 665 10.43 -45.40 -1.38
C GLY A 665 11.93 -45.21 -1.26
N ASP A 666 12.54 -44.59 -2.26
CA ASP A 666 13.94 -44.19 -2.19
C ASP A 666 14.07 -42.87 -1.42
N THR A 667 14.35 -42.95 -0.12
CA THR A 667 14.48 -41.77 0.76
C THR A 667 15.81 -41.02 0.59
N THR A 668 16.65 -41.37 -0.39
CA THR A 668 17.90 -40.63 -0.58
C THR A 668 17.63 -39.30 -1.27
N ALA A 669 17.84 -38.20 -0.56
CA ALA A 669 17.65 -36.84 -1.04
C ALA A 669 18.40 -36.60 -2.37
N ALA A 670 17.67 -36.23 -3.43
CA ALA A 670 18.21 -35.76 -4.69
C ALA A 670 17.42 -34.53 -5.14
N ASP A 671 18.07 -33.61 -5.81
CA ASP A 671 17.41 -32.41 -6.33
C ASP A 671 16.36 -32.82 -7.37
N GLY A 672 15.20 -32.16 -7.38
CA GLY A 672 14.12 -32.55 -8.27
C GLY A 672 12.83 -31.72 -8.19
N GLU A 673 12.01 -31.82 -9.24
CA GLU A 673 10.77 -31.05 -9.43
C GLU A 673 9.56 -31.51 -8.58
N TYR A 674 9.68 -32.61 -7.84
CA TYR A 674 8.61 -33.10 -6.96
C TYR A 674 9.10 -33.16 -5.52
N ILE A 675 8.24 -32.75 -4.60
CA ILE A 675 8.45 -32.86 -3.16
C ILE A 675 7.47 -33.90 -2.62
N ASN A 676 7.99 -34.96 -2.00
CA ASN A 676 7.20 -36.00 -1.37
C ASN A 676 7.23 -35.83 0.15
N LEU A 677 6.06 -35.87 0.77
CA LEU A 677 5.87 -35.85 2.21
C LEU A 677 5.27 -37.18 2.63
N ILE A 678 6.00 -37.96 3.44
CA ILE A 678 5.42 -39.13 4.11
C ILE A 678 4.75 -38.64 5.38
N VAL A 679 3.47 -38.97 5.55
CA VAL A 679 2.62 -38.45 6.61
C VAL A 679 2.01 -39.56 7.45
N VAL A 680 1.71 -39.27 8.72
CA VAL A 680 0.97 -40.16 9.61
C VAL A 680 -0.18 -39.37 10.23
N PRO A 681 -1.42 -39.86 10.22
CA PRO A 681 -2.55 -39.15 10.80
C PRO A 681 -2.36 -38.91 12.31
N THR A 682 -2.69 -37.69 12.76
CA THR A 682 -2.67 -37.31 14.19
C THR A 682 -3.94 -37.71 14.93
N THR A 683 -5.00 -37.99 14.17
CA THR A 683 -6.29 -38.53 14.59
C THR A 683 -6.72 -39.52 13.52
N ALA A 684 -7.37 -40.64 13.87
CA ALA A 684 -7.89 -41.60 12.88
C ALA A 684 -8.84 -40.88 11.91
N LYS A 685 -8.29 -40.46 10.77
CA LYS A 685 -8.98 -39.86 9.65
C LYS A 685 -8.63 -40.76 8.48
N GLY A 686 -9.64 -41.40 7.90
CA GLY A 686 -9.47 -42.23 6.71
C GLY A 686 -9.23 -41.37 5.47
N THR A 687 -9.29 -42.03 4.32
CA THR A 687 -9.35 -41.42 2.99
C THR A 687 -10.56 -40.47 2.86
N GLY A 688 -10.52 -39.56 1.88
CA GLY A 688 -11.49 -38.50 1.62
C GLY A 688 -11.15 -37.14 2.26
N VAL A 689 -9.95 -36.99 2.85
CA VAL A 689 -9.50 -35.74 3.46
C VAL A 689 -8.76 -34.85 2.47
N GLU A 690 -9.05 -33.55 2.49
CA GLU A 690 -8.29 -32.53 1.74
C GLU A 690 -7.35 -31.76 2.70
N PRO A 691 -6.25 -32.36 3.20
CA PRO A 691 -5.41 -31.69 4.19
C PRO A 691 -4.79 -30.43 3.59
N THR A 692 -4.84 -29.35 4.35
CA THR A 692 -4.10 -28.12 4.04
C THR A 692 -2.61 -28.34 4.25
N VAL A 693 -1.81 -28.17 3.20
CA VAL A 693 -0.35 -28.16 3.22
C VAL A 693 0.15 -26.72 3.25
N THR A 694 0.97 -26.39 4.23
CA THR A 694 1.57 -25.06 4.41
C THR A 694 3.08 -25.15 4.50
N LEU A 695 3.77 -24.26 3.79
CA LEU A 695 5.21 -24.09 3.91
C LEU A 695 5.55 -23.29 5.17
N LYS A 696 6.40 -23.86 6.03
CA LYS A 696 6.83 -23.27 7.31
C LYS A 696 8.24 -22.69 7.25
N SER A 697 9.08 -23.19 6.36
CA SER A 697 10.46 -22.71 6.16
C SER A 697 10.75 -22.67 4.68
N ALA A 698 11.62 -21.74 4.26
CA ALA A 698 11.89 -21.57 2.84
C ALA A 698 12.50 -22.84 2.23
N ILE A 699 12.04 -23.21 1.04
CA ILE A 699 12.73 -24.15 0.16
C ILE A 699 13.52 -23.37 -0.88
N LYS A 700 14.60 -23.97 -1.36
CA LYS A 700 15.50 -23.38 -2.36
C LYS A 700 15.47 -24.19 -3.63
N ASP A 701 15.54 -23.55 -4.77
CA ASP A 701 15.99 -24.26 -5.98
C ASP A 701 17.49 -24.59 -5.90
N VAL A 702 18.00 -25.33 -6.89
CA VAL A 702 19.43 -25.66 -7.03
C VAL A 702 20.35 -24.45 -7.23
N ALA A 703 19.81 -23.31 -7.64
CA ALA A 703 20.53 -22.04 -7.76
C ALA A 703 20.54 -21.23 -6.45
N GLY A 704 19.78 -21.66 -5.44
CA GLY A 704 19.67 -21.07 -4.11
C GLY A 704 18.56 -20.03 -3.93
N ASN A 705 17.66 -19.83 -4.91
CA ASN A 705 16.56 -18.86 -4.76
C ASN A 705 15.42 -19.44 -3.91
N GLU A 706 14.80 -18.62 -3.07
CA GLU A 706 13.94 -19.09 -1.97
C GLU A 706 12.44 -18.90 -2.25
N LEU A 707 11.67 -20.00 -2.20
CA LEU A 707 10.22 -19.94 -1.99
C LEU A 707 9.96 -19.86 -0.48
N THR A 708 9.46 -18.72 -0.02
CA THR A 708 9.33 -18.42 1.42
C THR A 708 7.94 -18.73 1.99
N SER A 709 6.91 -18.86 1.15
CA SER A 709 5.56 -19.24 1.60
C SER A 709 4.72 -19.85 0.48
N PHE A 710 3.90 -20.85 0.82
CA PHE A 710 2.70 -21.22 0.08
C PHE A 710 1.71 -21.94 1.01
N THR A 711 0.46 -21.99 0.60
CA THR A 711 -0.57 -22.82 1.25
C THR A 711 -1.52 -23.36 0.18
N THR A 712 -1.81 -24.65 0.24
CA THR A 712 -2.65 -25.37 -0.73
C THR A 712 -3.37 -26.52 -0.03
N LYS A 713 -4.44 -27.04 -0.62
CA LYS A 713 -5.07 -28.29 -0.19
C LYS A 713 -4.54 -29.46 -1.01
N ALA A 714 -4.39 -30.63 -0.38
CA ALA A 714 -4.20 -31.89 -1.09
C ALA A 714 -5.55 -32.45 -1.57
N ILE A 715 -5.53 -33.22 -2.65
CA ILE A 715 -6.67 -33.97 -3.18
C ILE A 715 -6.42 -35.44 -2.88
N ASP A 716 -7.45 -36.13 -2.38
CA ASP A 716 -7.39 -37.58 -2.18
C ASP A 716 -7.67 -38.33 -3.49
N TRP A 717 -6.76 -39.25 -3.84
CA TRP A 717 -6.85 -40.12 -5.01
C TRP A 717 -6.99 -41.61 -4.65
N ALA A 718 -7.07 -41.95 -3.37
CA ALA A 718 -7.31 -43.32 -2.94
C ALA A 718 -8.79 -43.68 -3.05
N ASP A 719 -9.07 -44.92 -3.46
CA ASP A 719 -10.44 -45.44 -3.49
C ASP A 719 -10.85 -45.95 -2.10
N ALA A 720 -12.10 -45.70 -1.73
CA ALA A 720 -12.69 -46.26 -0.51
C ALA A 720 -12.60 -47.80 -0.51
N GLN A 721 -12.27 -48.39 0.64
CA GLN A 721 -12.14 -49.84 0.82
C GLN A 721 -13.25 -50.39 1.73
N VAL A 722 -13.64 -51.66 1.56
CA VAL A 722 -14.55 -52.34 2.50
C VAL A 722 -13.73 -52.84 3.70
N VAL A 723 -14.00 -52.30 4.88
CA VAL A 723 -13.28 -52.67 6.12
C VAL A 723 -14.05 -53.67 6.99
N LYS A 724 -15.35 -53.83 6.77
CA LYS A 724 -16.19 -54.77 7.53
C LYS A 724 -17.44 -55.17 6.76
N GLU A 725 -17.82 -56.44 6.86
CA GLU A 725 -19.05 -57.00 6.29
C GLU A 725 -19.94 -57.58 7.41
N GLU A 726 -21.23 -57.27 7.39
CA GLU A 726 -22.21 -57.79 8.36
C GLU A 726 -23.48 -58.27 7.67
N PHE A 727 -23.79 -59.56 7.81
CA PHE A 727 -25.03 -60.15 7.29
C PHE A 727 -26.16 -60.08 8.31
N SER A 728 -27.36 -59.79 7.80
CA SER A 728 -28.61 -59.97 8.53
C SER A 728 -28.90 -61.45 8.81
N ALA A 729 -29.78 -61.73 9.78
CA ALA A 729 -30.09 -63.09 10.21
C ALA A 729 -30.79 -63.95 9.15
N ASP A 730 -31.44 -63.35 8.15
CA ASP A 730 -32.01 -64.05 7.00
C ASP A 730 -31.06 -64.07 5.78
N GLU A 731 -29.85 -63.51 5.95
CA GLU A 731 -28.79 -63.39 4.95
C GLU A 731 -29.22 -62.67 3.68
N LYS A 732 -30.34 -61.94 3.69
CA LYS A 732 -30.83 -61.17 2.54
C LYS A 732 -30.28 -59.76 2.46
N THR A 733 -29.79 -59.25 3.58
CA THR A 733 -29.16 -57.94 3.70
C THR A 733 -27.71 -58.08 4.15
N VAL A 734 -26.80 -57.39 3.47
CA VAL A 734 -25.40 -57.19 3.88
C VAL A 734 -25.16 -55.69 4.16
N THR A 735 -24.49 -55.39 5.26
CA THR A 735 -23.99 -54.05 5.58
C THR A 735 -22.48 -54.03 5.44
N LEU A 736 -21.98 -53.17 4.57
CA LEU A 736 -20.57 -52.98 4.30
C LEU A 736 -20.15 -51.68 4.96
N THR A 737 -19.17 -51.74 5.86
CA THR A 737 -18.54 -50.53 6.39
C THR A 737 -17.35 -50.20 5.50
N LEU A 738 -17.31 -48.97 5.01
CA LEU A 738 -16.27 -48.44 4.14
C LEU A 738 -15.20 -47.73 4.99
N SER A 739 -13.98 -47.65 4.48
CA SER A 739 -12.85 -46.95 5.11
C SER A 739 -13.11 -45.45 5.30
N GLU A 740 -14.02 -44.88 4.51
CA GLU A 740 -14.35 -43.46 4.48
C GLU A 740 -15.83 -43.18 4.13
N GLU A 741 -16.23 -41.91 4.25
CA GLU A 741 -17.53 -41.45 3.75
C GLU A 741 -17.48 -41.30 2.22
N VAL A 742 -18.40 -41.97 1.53
CA VAL A 742 -18.62 -41.82 0.09
C VAL A 742 -19.85 -40.96 -0.20
N LYS A 743 -19.90 -40.38 -1.40
CA LYS A 743 -21.04 -39.57 -1.86
C LYS A 743 -21.54 -40.09 -3.19
N VAL A 744 -22.84 -40.36 -3.25
CA VAL A 744 -23.51 -40.74 -4.50
C VAL A 744 -23.47 -39.55 -5.46
N ALA A 745 -22.92 -39.76 -6.65
CA ALA A 745 -22.87 -38.74 -7.69
C ALA A 745 -24.26 -38.18 -8.01
N SER A 746 -24.34 -36.86 -8.21
CA SER A 746 -25.59 -36.16 -8.48
C SER A 746 -26.34 -36.76 -9.68
N GLY A 747 -27.60 -37.14 -9.47
CA GLY A 747 -28.48 -37.66 -10.53
C GLY A 747 -28.43 -39.17 -10.76
N LYS A 748 -27.66 -39.92 -9.97
CA LYS A 748 -27.63 -41.40 -10.01
C LYS A 748 -28.25 -42.03 -8.76
N THR A 749 -28.71 -43.27 -8.88
CA THR A 749 -29.13 -44.09 -7.74
C THR A 749 -28.14 -45.22 -7.51
N LEU A 750 -27.85 -45.54 -6.24
CA LEU A 750 -26.99 -46.67 -5.86
C LEU A 750 -27.43 -48.00 -6.46
N LEU A 751 -28.73 -48.14 -6.75
CA LEU A 751 -29.32 -49.34 -7.30
C LEU A 751 -28.89 -49.61 -8.76
N ASP A 752 -28.61 -48.54 -9.51
CA ASP A 752 -28.22 -48.64 -10.92
C ASP A 752 -26.75 -49.08 -11.08
N GLU A 753 -25.98 -49.05 -9.99
CA GLU A 753 -24.52 -49.21 -10.03
C GLU A 753 -24.02 -50.48 -9.34
N VAL A 754 -24.84 -51.10 -8.49
CA VAL A 754 -24.52 -52.36 -7.83
C VAL A 754 -24.81 -53.51 -8.78
N SER A 755 -23.76 -54.14 -9.32
CA SER A 755 -23.89 -55.34 -10.14
C SER A 755 -23.43 -56.59 -9.38
N VAL A 756 -24.18 -57.70 -9.50
CA VAL A 756 -23.80 -59.01 -8.91
C VAL A 756 -23.38 -59.93 -10.04
N SER A 757 -22.14 -60.42 -10.00
CA SER A 757 -21.70 -61.48 -10.91
C SER A 757 -21.77 -62.85 -10.19
N GLY A 758 -22.37 -63.86 -10.84
CA GLY A 758 -22.34 -65.25 -10.37
C GLY A 758 -23.68 -65.97 -10.12
N GLY A 759 -24.83 -65.28 -10.07
CA GLY A 759 -26.13 -65.95 -9.80
C GLY A 759 -27.37 -65.11 -10.17
N VAL A 760 -28.57 -65.70 -10.05
CA VAL A 760 -29.90 -65.09 -10.40
C VAL A 760 -30.43 -64.13 -9.33
N LEU A 761 -29.56 -63.60 -8.46
CA LEU A 761 -29.94 -62.71 -7.37
C LEU A 761 -30.27 -61.31 -7.91
N ASN A 762 -31.44 -60.78 -7.56
CA ASN A 762 -31.80 -59.40 -7.88
C ASN A 762 -31.61 -58.52 -6.64
N ILE A 763 -30.85 -57.43 -6.79
CA ILE A 763 -30.74 -56.42 -5.74
C ILE A 763 -32.05 -55.64 -5.66
N VAL A 764 -32.66 -55.66 -4.47
CA VAL A 764 -33.94 -55.00 -4.15
C VAL A 764 -33.70 -53.57 -3.67
N SER A 765 -32.64 -53.35 -2.91
CA SER A 765 -32.23 -52.01 -2.48
C SER A 765 -30.72 -51.92 -2.24
N ALA A 766 -30.17 -50.74 -2.49
CA ALA A 766 -28.84 -50.33 -2.07
C ALA A 766 -28.97 -48.94 -1.43
N THR A 767 -28.45 -48.76 -0.21
CA THR A 767 -28.58 -47.49 0.52
C THR A 767 -27.31 -47.19 1.29
N LEU A 768 -26.84 -45.96 1.19
CA LEU A 768 -25.73 -45.47 1.99
C LEU A 768 -26.26 -44.85 3.29
N VAL A 769 -25.81 -45.37 4.43
CA VAL A 769 -26.18 -44.96 5.78
C VAL A 769 -24.98 -44.26 6.40
N ASP A 770 -25.21 -43.07 6.98
CA ASP A 770 -24.19 -42.26 7.66
C ASP A 770 -22.93 -41.98 6.82
N GLY A 771 -23.05 -41.99 5.48
CA GLY A 771 -21.95 -41.71 4.55
C GLY A 771 -20.95 -42.85 4.33
N ASN A 772 -20.75 -43.75 5.29
CA ASN A 772 -19.72 -44.79 5.23
C ASN A 772 -20.24 -46.24 5.37
N LYS A 773 -21.56 -46.46 5.37
CA LYS A 773 -22.14 -47.81 5.42
C LYS A 773 -23.01 -48.09 4.23
N LEU A 774 -22.59 -48.99 3.34
CA LEU A 774 -23.39 -49.43 2.21
C LEU A 774 -24.23 -50.66 2.61
N VAL A 775 -25.54 -50.48 2.67
CA VAL A 775 -26.51 -51.54 2.97
C VAL A 775 -27.11 -52.04 1.67
N ILE A 776 -26.92 -53.32 1.35
CA ILE A 776 -27.42 -53.96 0.13
C ILE A 776 -28.40 -55.05 0.54
N THR A 777 -29.61 -55.04 -0.04
CA THR A 777 -30.63 -56.07 0.18
C THR A 777 -30.99 -56.74 -1.14
N ALA A 778 -31.01 -58.07 -1.16
CA ALA A 778 -31.40 -58.88 -2.31
C ALA A 778 -32.76 -59.58 -2.10
N ASP A 779 -33.33 -60.11 -3.19
CA ASP A 779 -34.61 -60.84 -3.18
C ASP A 779 -34.50 -62.23 -2.53
N ALA A 780 -33.29 -62.81 -2.53
CA ALA A 780 -32.92 -64.06 -1.87
C ALA A 780 -31.66 -63.90 -0.99
N ALA A 781 -31.34 -64.93 -0.21
CA ALA A 781 -30.16 -64.93 0.66
C ALA A 781 -28.87 -64.94 -0.17
N PHE A 782 -27.88 -64.15 0.26
CA PHE A 782 -26.50 -64.19 -0.25
C PHE A 782 -25.87 -65.52 0.20
N GLY A 783 -26.04 -66.59 -0.59
CA GLY A 783 -25.55 -67.94 -0.27
C GLY A 783 -24.02 -68.05 -0.19
N THR A 784 -23.47 -69.28 -0.22
CA THR A 784 -22.01 -69.53 -0.12
C THR A 784 -21.21 -69.21 -1.39
N GLU A 785 -21.84 -68.64 -2.43
CA GLU A 785 -21.16 -68.30 -3.68
C GLU A 785 -20.45 -66.95 -3.54
N VAL A 786 -19.25 -66.85 -4.14
CA VAL A 786 -18.49 -65.61 -4.25
C VAL A 786 -19.31 -64.63 -5.08
N ILE A 787 -19.81 -63.59 -4.43
CA ILE A 787 -20.55 -62.52 -5.08
C ILE A 787 -19.61 -61.33 -5.20
N SER A 788 -19.21 -61.00 -6.43
CA SER A 788 -18.54 -59.73 -6.71
C SER A 788 -19.59 -58.65 -6.87
N VAL A 789 -19.56 -57.67 -5.99
CA VAL A 789 -20.32 -56.42 -6.14
C VAL A 789 -19.37 -55.37 -6.68
N SER A 790 -19.64 -54.84 -7.86
CA SER A 790 -19.01 -53.61 -8.35
C SER A 790 -19.95 -52.42 -8.11
N ALA A 791 -19.40 -51.26 -7.75
CA ALA A 791 -20.12 -49.99 -7.77
C ALA A 791 -19.25 -48.95 -8.48
N ASP A 792 -19.53 -48.74 -9.77
CA ASP A 792 -18.64 -48.01 -10.69
C ASP A 792 -18.54 -46.50 -10.41
N THR A 793 -19.46 -45.88 -9.65
CA THR A 793 -19.56 -44.41 -9.66
C THR A 793 -19.97 -43.80 -8.31
N LEU A 794 -19.63 -44.51 -7.24
CA LEU A 794 -19.90 -44.14 -5.84
C LEU A 794 -19.11 -42.93 -5.32
N ILE A 795 -18.23 -42.32 -6.12
CA ILE A 795 -17.20 -41.40 -5.63
C ILE A 795 -17.24 -40.07 -6.39
N GLU A 796 -18.04 -39.11 -5.92
CA GLU A 796 -17.75 -37.68 -6.15
C GLU A 796 -16.79 -37.21 -5.04
N THR A 797 -15.49 -37.47 -5.20
CA THR A 797 -14.43 -36.90 -4.34
C THR A 797 -14.22 -35.43 -4.68
N GLY A 798 -15.19 -34.57 -4.36
CA GLY A 798 -15.03 -33.10 -4.27
C GLY A 798 -14.53 -32.33 -5.51
N SER A 799 -14.22 -33.01 -6.61
CA SER A 799 -13.55 -32.50 -7.80
C SER A 799 -14.26 -33.03 -9.03
N SER A 800 -14.60 -32.11 -9.93
CA SER A 800 -15.48 -32.35 -11.06
C SER A 800 -14.99 -33.46 -12.00
N SER A 801 -15.88 -34.43 -12.23
CA SER A 801 -16.05 -35.24 -13.44
C SER A 801 -14.78 -35.87 -14.03
N ASN A 802 -14.51 -37.14 -13.70
CA ASN A 802 -14.35 -38.24 -14.69
C ASN A 802 -13.67 -39.52 -14.16
N ASN A 803 -13.28 -39.62 -12.89
CA ASN A 803 -12.77 -40.89 -12.37
C ASN A 803 -13.89 -41.69 -11.70
N SER A 804 -14.44 -42.64 -12.45
CA SER A 804 -15.31 -43.70 -11.95
C SER A 804 -14.45 -44.77 -11.29
N ALA A 805 -14.23 -44.65 -9.97
CA ALA A 805 -13.61 -45.71 -9.19
C ALA A 805 -14.63 -46.82 -8.92
N ALA A 806 -14.34 -48.03 -9.38
CA ALA A 806 -15.19 -49.19 -9.21
C ALA A 806 -14.85 -49.91 -7.90
N LEU A 807 -15.64 -49.70 -6.85
CA LEU A 807 -15.56 -50.50 -5.63
C LEU A 807 -15.95 -51.95 -5.96
N SER A 808 -14.98 -52.87 -6.00
CA SER A 808 -15.20 -54.29 -6.26
C SER A 808 -14.80 -55.13 -5.04
N PHE A 809 -15.74 -55.88 -4.46
CA PHE A 809 -15.47 -56.74 -3.30
C PHE A 809 -16.17 -58.09 -3.42
N THR A 810 -15.62 -59.10 -2.76
CA THR A 810 -16.10 -60.48 -2.78
C THR A 810 -16.74 -60.85 -1.45
N LEU A 811 -18.06 -61.06 -1.47
CA LEU A 811 -18.77 -61.57 -0.30
C LEU A 811 -18.52 -63.08 -0.17
N THR A 812 -18.13 -63.53 1.02
CA THR A 812 -18.07 -64.97 1.36
C THR A 812 -18.79 -65.20 2.68
N ASN A 813 -19.94 -65.87 2.62
CA ASN A 813 -20.65 -66.31 3.82
C ASN A 813 -19.90 -67.51 4.43
N SER A 814 -19.43 -67.38 5.68
CA SER A 814 -18.61 -68.39 6.38
C SER A 814 -19.43 -69.41 7.14
#